data_AF-A0A0K6G7C4-F1
#
_entry.id   AF-A0A0K6G7C4-F1
#
_cell.length_a   1.000
_cell.length_b   1.000
_cell.length_c   1.000
_cell.angle_alpha   90.00
_cell.angle_beta   90.00
_cell.angle_gamma   90.00
#
_symmetry.space_group_name_H-M   'P 1'
#
loop_
_entity.id
_entity.type
_entity.pdbx_description
1 polymer ?
#
loop_
_entity_poly.entity_id
_entity_poly.type
_entity_poly.pdbx_seq_one_letter_code
_entity_poly.pdbx_strand_id
1 'polypeptide(L)'
;MQLIQELIAELLAQMSRIREKATESEAIVRDITKDIQILDLAKRNLALSVTALKRFQMLVNALGQLEAMVKEKQYKEIAQTLGAVKEIALFFKSYSSIERISVATKKLQELQGSVRASVEKDFDDFFLQDPSRPIKQSAISDACLVVDVLGDDVRNAILDRYAALELKEYRRIFRNTDEAGQLDNLSRRFAYFRRVLTAHDTERARAFPQNWKVGEHLTACFASATRGDLVVGLENAAEKAAALGGAPKKGLALGGRKVEELENKAGVPVLTVSLLVESLAQTREFENAMAKKFGVSFKELVERVPLPGGTGQTLTSAFGKHMNVFVDAQDKLISDLLASHRGSNARSSLDATSTSPDPDTPAPSVLPSSTELFFAIGTGMDECLKLGGEGVMMPICKMYKRWLKVYAEDVLIAGTKRSAQDRKSTETRFNPSEIQKLCLVLNTADYCQTTAGQLEDRIKDKITQEEAEEGEGEYSMQEEQELFVSVISTCLTLLLRELEHATDSPFQTLLKSNWGAIETVTGTSPWVEELATATASVSEVIHEKIEPKKYVRSFCDRASNALVTRFTNALVKSRPIKGLGGEQLLLDLQSFKSSLLKIPGSGGSAESMYARNVAKNISRLETLLKVIITPVDPPDAFVLNYILLIGDSSFSNFQKVLDLKGTPKAEQNTLLDTLLTITSTRTELASESFLTTLDMDPGSTPGSGMEVDAPRTTESKREVFSDLRKLVSFTMRRERDKSGT
;
A
#
# COMPACT_ATOMS: atom_id res chain seq x y z
N MET A 1 -41.64 53.24 -64.34
CA MET A 1 -40.44 52.38 -64.41
C MET A 1 -39.26 53.06 -65.11
N GLN A 2 -39.44 53.71 -66.27
CA GLN A 2 -38.35 54.40 -66.98
C GLN A 2 -37.60 55.46 -66.15
N LEU A 3 -38.31 56.33 -65.42
CA LEU A 3 -37.69 57.41 -64.63
C LEU A 3 -36.77 56.89 -63.50
N ILE A 4 -37.11 55.74 -62.89
CA ILE A 4 -36.29 55.11 -61.85
C ILE A 4 -35.05 54.45 -62.47
N GLN A 5 -35.19 53.85 -63.67
CA GLN A 5 -34.05 53.29 -64.40
C GLN A 5 -33.08 54.39 -64.85
N GLU A 6 -33.58 55.55 -65.26
CA GLU A 6 -32.75 56.73 -65.57
C GLU A 6 -32.01 57.25 -64.34
N LEU A 7 -32.69 57.41 -63.20
CA LEU A 7 -32.05 57.86 -61.95
C LEU A 7 -31.03 56.85 -61.42
N ILE A 8 -31.29 55.54 -61.55
CA ILE A 8 -30.31 54.49 -61.20
C ILE A 8 -29.12 54.53 -62.17
N ALA A 9 -29.36 54.72 -63.47
CA ALA A 9 -28.29 54.85 -64.46
C ALA A 9 -27.43 56.09 -64.20
N GLU A 10 -28.05 57.21 -63.82
CA GLU A 10 -27.35 58.44 -63.46
C GLU A 10 -26.55 58.30 -62.16
N LEU A 11 -27.11 57.62 -61.14
CA LEU A 11 -26.40 57.30 -59.90
C LEU A 11 -25.20 56.37 -60.16
N LEU A 12 -25.38 55.33 -60.97
CA LEU A 12 -24.29 54.42 -61.37
C LEU A 12 -23.22 55.16 -62.18
N ALA A 13 -23.62 56.08 -63.06
CA ALA A 13 -22.69 56.94 -63.78
C ALA A 13 -21.92 57.86 -62.83
N GLN A 14 -22.58 58.49 -61.85
CA GLN A 14 -21.92 59.29 -60.81
C GLN A 14 -20.98 58.45 -59.96
N MET A 15 -21.39 57.24 -59.56
CA MET A 15 -20.57 56.32 -58.78
C MET A 15 -19.33 55.87 -59.58
N SER A 16 -19.47 55.62 -60.89
CA SER A 16 -18.35 55.31 -61.76
C SER A 16 -17.37 56.49 -61.86
N ARG A 17 -17.87 57.72 -62.02
CA ARG A 17 -17.05 58.94 -62.06
C ARG A 17 -16.34 59.21 -60.74
N ILE A 18 -17.00 58.99 -59.60
CA ILE A 18 -16.37 59.12 -58.28
C ILE A 18 -15.26 58.08 -58.13
N ARG A 19 -15.51 56.83 -58.56
CA ARG A 19 -14.51 55.77 -58.52
C ARG A 19 -13.30 56.10 -59.39
N GLU A 20 -13.53 56.59 -60.61
CA GLU A 20 -12.47 56.99 -61.54
C GLU A 20 -11.63 58.14 -60.96
N LYS A 21 -12.28 59.19 -60.45
CA LYS A 21 -11.59 60.29 -59.75
C LYS A 21 -10.85 59.83 -58.50
N ALA A 22 -11.38 58.87 -57.75
CA ALA A 22 -10.72 58.30 -56.59
C ALA A 22 -9.47 57.49 -56.99
N THR A 23 -9.54 56.70 -58.08
CA THR A 23 -8.39 55.97 -58.61
C THR A 23 -7.32 56.91 -59.18
N GLU A 24 -7.71 57.98 -59.86
CA GLU A 24 -6.78 59.03 -60.30
C GLU A 24 -6.15 59.74 -59.11
N SER A 25 -6.93 60.05 -58.07
CA SER A 25 -6.42 60.67 -56.83
C SER A 25 -5.44 59.74 -56.10
N GLU A 26 -5.73 58.43 -56.02
CA GLU A 26 -4.81 57.43 -55.46
C GLU A 26 -3.52 57.35 -56.28
N ALA A 27 -3.62 57.33 -57.61
CA ALA A 27 -2.45 57.32 -58.50
C ALA A 27 -1.58 58.58 -58.31
N ILE A 28 -2.20 59.76 -58.22
CA ILE A 28 -1.52 61.03 -57.95
C ILE A 28 -0.86 61.03 -56.57
N VAL A 29 -1.56 60.59 -55.51
CA VAL A 29 -0.99 60.50 -54.16
C VAL A 29 0.16 59.51 -54.11
N ARG A 30 0.05 58.37 -54.81
CA ARG A 30 1.12 57.38 -54.91
C ARG A 30 2.34 57.93 -55.65
N ASP A 31 2.13 58.73 -56.70
CA ASP A 31 3.21 59.38 -57.43
C ASP A 31 3.90 60.44 -56.57
N ILE A 32 3.14 61.28 -55.86
CA ILE A 32 3.67 62.28 -54.92
C ILE A 32 4.44 61.62 -53.76
N THR A 33 3.94 60.50 -53.22
CA THR A 33 4.56 59.82 -52.07
C THR A 33 5.70 58.87 -52.45
N LYS A 34 5.86 58.52 -53.73
CA LYS A 34 6.95 57.65 -54.22
C LYS A 34 8.32 58.23 -53.89
N ASP A 35 8.52 59.51 -54.13
CA ASP A 35 9.80 60.18 -53.84
C ASP A 35 10.05 60.29 -52.33
N ILE A 36 8.98 60.47 -51.54
CA ILE A 36 9.05 60.45 -50.07
C ILE A 36 9.46 59.07 -49.55
N GLN A 37 8.95 57.99 -50.14
CA GLN A 37 9.33 56.62 -49.79
C GLN A 37 10.79 56.32 -50.13
N ILE A 38 11.27 56.76 -51.29
CA ILE A 38 12.68 56.62 -51.69
C ILE A 38 13.58 57.43 -50.74
N LEU A 39 13.18 58.65 -50.40
CA LEU A 39 13.90 59.48 -49.44
C LEU A 39 13.93 58.86 -48.03
N ASP A 40 12.82 58.29 -47.56
CA ASP A 40 12.76 57.60 -46.28
C ASP A 40 13.63 56.34 -46.28
N LEU A 41 13.63 55.57 -47.38
CA LEU A 41 14.52 54.42 -47.56
C LEU A 41 15.99 54.86 -47.54
N ALA A 42 16.34 55.93 -48.25
CA ALA A 42 17.69 56.49 -48.27
C ALA A 42 18.11 56.98 -46.88
N LYS A 43 17.24 57.71 -46.19
CA LYS A 43 17.46 58.19 -44.81
C LYS A 43 17.67 57.02 -43.85
N ARG A 44 16.86 55.97 -43.95
CA ARG A 44 16.98 54.75 -43.12
C ARG A 44 18.30 54.03 -43.38
N ASN A 45 18.65 53.82 -44.65
CA ASN A 45 19.91 53.18 -45.04
C ASN A 45 21.13 54.00 -44.58
N LEU A 46 21.06 55.33 -44.70
CA LEU A 46 22.11 56.22 -44.25
C LEU A 46 22.24 56.23 -42.72
N ALA A 47 21.12 56.28 -41.99
CA ALA A 47 21.11 56.18 -40.52
C ALA A 47 21.66 54.84 -40.01
N LEU A 48 21.30 53.74 -40.66
CA LEU A 48 21.84 52.41 -40.37
C LEU A 48 23.35 52.36 -40.64
N SER A 49 23.81 52.89 -41.78
CA SER A 49 25.22 52.92 -42.16
C SER A 49 26.06 53.75 -41.20
N VAL A 50 25.58 54.95 -40.83
CA VAL A 50 26.26 55.84 -39.86
C VAL A 50 26.34 55.16 -38.48
N THR A 51 25.26 54.51 -38.05
CA THR A 51 25.22 53.81 -36.76
C THR A 51 26.15 52.59 -36.76
N ALA A 52 26.16 51.81 -37.84
CA ALA A 52 27.07 50.66 -37.99
C ALA A 52 28.53 51.11 -37.99
N LEU A 53 28.91 52.14 -38.75
CA LEU A 53 30.27 52.68 -38.77
C LEU A 53 30.68 53.25 -37.41
N LYS A 54 29.79 53.98 -36.73
CA LYS A 54 30.08 54.50 -35.39
C LYS A 54 30.27 53.38 -34.37
N ARG A 55 29.43 52.35 -34.39
CA ARG A 55 29.57 51.16 -33.53
C ARG A 55 30.86 50.38 -33.84
N PHE A 56 31.26 50.31 -35.11
CA PHE A 56 32.50 49.64 -35.50
C PHE A 56 33.73 50.43 -35.04
N GLN A 57 33.71 51.76 -35.18
CA GLN A 57 34.76 52.62 -34.63
C GLN A 57 34.88 52.46 -33.11
N MET A 58 33.73 52.43 -32.40
CA MET A 58 33.71 52.17 -30.96
C MET A 58 34.31 50.79 -30.63
N LEU A 59 33.98 49.75 -31.40
CA LEU A 59 34.53 48.40 -31.22
C LEU A 59 36.06 48.37 -31.38
N VAL A 60 36.59 48.95 -32.45
CA VAL A 60 38.03 48.96 -32.72
C VAL A 60 38.79 49.76 -31.64
N ASN A 61 38.27 50.91 -31.23
CA ASN A 61 38.86 51.71 -30.16
C ASN A 61 38.86 50.96 -28.82
N ALA A 62 37.73 50.32 -28.47
CA ALA A 62 37.61 49.56 -27.24
C ALA A 62 38.50 48.29 -27.25
N LEU A 63 38.68 47.63 -28.40
CA LEU A 63 39.64 46.53 -28.54
C LEU A 63 41.09 46.99 -28.36
N GLY A 64 41.44 48.18 -28.84
CA GLY A 64 42.76 48.78 -28.62
C GLY A 64 43.02 49.13 -27.15
N GLN A 65 42.02 49.70 -26.47
CA GLN A 65 42.09 49.96 -25.02
C GLN A 65 42.20 48.65 -24.23
N LEU A 66 41.39 47.65 -24.57
CA LEU A 66 41.42 46.34 -23.93
C LEU A 66 42.81 45.70 -24.03
N GLU A 67 43.46 45.75 -25.19
CA GLU A 67 44.82 45.22 -25.36
C GLU A 67 45.84 45.88 -24.41
N ALA A 68 45.73 47.18 -24.14
CA ALA A 68 46.58 47.87 -23.18
C ALA A 68 46.28 47.44 -21.73
N MET A 69 45.00 47.42 -21.34
CA MET A 69 44.57 47.02 -19.99
C MET A 69 44.94 45.58 -19.64
N VAL A 70 44.92 44.67 -20.64
CA VAL A 70 45.33 43.26 -20.46
C VAL A 70 46.82 43.14 -20.11
N LYS A 71 47.68 44.00 -20.68
CA LYS A 71 49.12 44.02 -20.36
C LYS A 71 49.37 44.52 -18.93
N GLU A 72 48.56 45.48 -18.48
CA GLU A 72 48.67 46.08 -17.14
C GLU A 72 47.89 45.32 -16.04
N LYS A 73 47.15 44.27 -16.42
CA LYS A 73 46.32 43.43 -15.53
C LYS A 73 45.28 44.21 -14.70
N GLN A 74 44.67 45.24 -15.28
CA GLN A 74 43.60 46.01 -14.63
C GLN A 74 42.24 45.29 -14.72
N TYR A 75 42.06 44.20 -13.95
CA TYR A 75 40.90 43.30 -14.09
C TYR A 75 39.53 43.99 -14.00
N LYS A 76 39.37 44.98 -13.13
CA LYS A 76 38.10 45.73 -13.00
C LYS A 76 37.72 46.49 -14.28
N GLU A 77 38.70 47.13 -14.92
CA GLU A 77 38.49 47.90 -16.16
C GLU A 77 38.38 46.97 -17.38
N ILE A 78 39.11 45.85 -17.37
CA ILE A 78 38.98 44.76 -18.34
C ILE A 78 37.55 44.23 -18.34
N ALA A 79 36.94 43.95 -17.18
CA ALA A 79 35.59 43.42 -17.09
C ALA A 79 34.56 44.35 -17.76
N GLN A 80 34.60 45.65 -17.43
CA GLN A 80 33.70 46.65 -17.99
C GLN A 80 33.87 46.79 -19.51
N THR A 81 35.11 46.90 -19.97
CA THR A 81 35.41 47.11 -21.38
C THR A 81 35.13 45.86 -22.20
N LEU A 82 35.48 44.67 -21.71
CA LEU A 82 35.19 43.41 -22.36
C LEU A 82 33.68 43.16 -22.47
N GLY A 83 32.91 43.50 -21.43
CA GLY A 83 31.44 43.42 -21.47
C GLY A 83 30.85 44.29 -22.57
N ALA A 84 31.23 45.57 -22.61
CA ALA A 84 30.81 46.50 -23.65
C ALA A 84 31.23 46.03 -25.06
N VAL A 85 32.46 45.52 -25.20
CA VAL A 85 32.97 44.97 -26.46
C VAL A 85 32.18 43.74 -26.91
N LYS A 86 31.81 42.83 -25.99
CA LYS A 86 30.96 41.67 -26.32
C LYS A 86 29.58 42.12 -26.80
N GLU A 87 28.94 43.08 -26.14
CA GLU A 87 27.64 43.62 -26.57
C GLU A 87 27.71 44.29 -27.95
N ILE A 88 28.73 45.12 -28.20
CA ILE A 88 28.92 45.75 -29.50
C ILE A 88 29.20 44.70 -30.59
N ALA A 89 29.99 43.66 -30.27
CA ALA A 89 30.30 42.58 -31.20
C ALA A 89 29.05 41.75 -31.58
N LEU A 90 28.04 41.64 -30.70
CA LEU A 90 26.77 40.97 -31.04
C LEU A 90 26.07 41.62 -32.24
N PHE A 91 26.09 42.96 -32.34
CA PHE A 91 25.50 43.69 -33.46
C PHE A 91 26.15 43.31 -34.80
N PHE A 92 27.43 42.93 -34.79
CA PHE A 92 28.20 42.61 -36.00
C PHE A 92 28.16 41.13 -36.40
N LYS A 93 27.45 40.26 -35.66
CA LYS A 93 27.34 38.82 -35.98
C LYS A 93 26.80 38.55 -37.38
N SER A 94 25.82 39.33 -37.85
CA SER A 94 25.25 39.23 -39.21
C SER A 94 26.14 39.82 -40.30
N TYR A 95 27.19 40.56 -39.93
CA TYR A 95 28.14 41.21 -40.85
C TYR A 95 29.48 40.47 -40.91
N SER A 96 29.52 39.21 -40.47
CA SER A 96 30.72 38.37 -40.35
C SER A 96 31.42 38.10 -41.68
N SER A 97 30.72 38.23 -42.81
CA SER A 97 31.27 38.11 -44.16
C SER A 97 32.23 39.25 -44.54
N ILE A 98 32.18 40.38 -43.83
CA ILE A 98 33.05 41.53 -44.07
C ILE A 98 34.42 41.27 -43.41
N GLU A 99 35.47 41.27 -44.21
CA GLU A 99 36.84 40.93 -43.79
C GLU A 99 37.31 41.76 -42.58
N ARG A 100 37.11 43.09 -42.59
CA ARG A 100 37.52 43.98 -41.49
C ARG A 100 36.81 43.67 -40.17
N ILE A 101 35.55 43.24 -40.23
CA ILE A 101 34.77 42.83 -39.06
C ILE A 101 35.29 41.47 -38.56
N SER A 102 35.54 40.53 -39.48
CA SER A 102 36.14 39.24 -39.15
C SER A 102 37.49 39.37 -38.44
N VAL A 103 38.37 40.27 -38.89
CA VAL A 103 39.65 40.58 -38.23
C VAL A 103 39.44 41.13 -36.82
N ALA A 104 38.50 42.06 -36.62
CA ALA A 104 38.19 42.60 -35.31
C ALA A 104 37.60 41.53 -34.36
N THR A 105 36.74 40.64 -34.87
CA THR A 105 36.18 39.51 -34.10
C THR A 105 37.25 38.48 -33.74
N LYS A 106 38.19 38.16 -34.64
CA LYS A 106 39.34 37.31 -34.32
C LYS A 106 40.22 37.91 -33.23
N LYS A 107 40.53 39.21 -33.35
CA LYS A 107 41.30 39.93 -32.33
C LYS A 107 40.60 39.92 -30.96
N LEU A 108 39.27 40.04 -30.94
CA LEU A 108 38.47 39.88 -29.70
C LEU A 108 38.65 38.48 -29.10
N GLN A 109 38.57 37.42 -29.90
CA GLN A 109 38.74 36.03 -29.43
C GLN A 109 40.16 35.78 -28.88
N GLU A 110 41.19 36.30 -29.56
CA GLU A 110 42.58 36.22 -29.10
C GLU A 110 42.78 36.94 -27.77
N LEU A 111 42.23 38.15 -27.63
CA LEU A 111 42.27 38.90 -26.38
C LEU A 111 41.49 38.20 -25.26
N GLN A 112 40.33 37.62 -25.55
CA GLN A 112 39.58 36.79 -24.59
C GLN A 112 40.39 35.59 -24.11
N GLY A 113 41.08 34.89 -25.03
CA GLY A 113 41.98 33.79 -24.68
C GLY A 113 43.15 34.24 -23.80
N SER A 114 43.78 35.37 -24.13
CA SER A 114 44.86 35.95 -23.33
C SER A 114 44.40 36.38 -21.94
N VAL A 115 43.22 36.99 -21.83
CA VAL A 115 42.60 37.38 -20.55
C VAL A 115 42.30 36.14 -19.73
N ARG A 116 41.66 35.13 -20.31
CA ARG A 116 41.36 33.86 -19.66
C ARG A 116 42.62 33.22 -19.10
N ALA A 117 43.68 33.10 -19.90
CA ALA A 117 44.95 32.51 -19.46
C ALA A 117 45.62 33.32 -18.33
N SER A 118 45.57 34.66 -18.39
CA SER A 118 46.11 35.51 -17.32
C SER A 118 45.32 35.34 -16.02
N VAL A 119 43.99 35.30 -16.11
CA VAL A 119 43.10 35.13 -14.96
C VAL A 119 43.29 33.73 -14.34
N GLU A 120 43.26 32.67 -15.15
CA GLU A 120 43.46 31.29 -14.68
C GLU A 120 44.81 31.13 -13.96
N LYS A 121 45.88 31.74 -14.51
CA LYS A 121 47.21 31.73 -13.86
C LYS A 121 47.22 32.47 -12.52
N ASP A 122 46.60 33.64 -12.44
CA ASP A 122 46.55 34.41 -11.19
C ASP A 122 45.68 33.71 -10.13
N PHE A 123 44.63 32.98 -10.54
CA PHE A 123 43.89 32.09 -9.63
C PHE A 123 44.75 30.93 -9.14
N ASP A 124 45.53 30.28 -10.02
CA ASP A 124 46.45 29.19 -9.63
C ASP A 124 47.48 29.64 -8.61
N ASP A 125 48.14 30.76 -8.88
CA ASP A 125 49.16 31.35 -8.01
C ASP A 125 48.53 31.75 -6.65
N PHE A 126 47.29 32.23 -6.63
CA PHE A 126 46.54 32.51 -5.41
C PHE A 126 46.18 31.25 -4.62
N PHE A 127 45.76 30.18 -5.28
CA PHE A 127 45.41 28.92 -4.62
C PHE A 127 46.62 28.20 -4.03
N LEU A 128 47.77 28.27 -4.70
CA LEU A 128 49.02 27.67 -4.23
C LEU A 128 49.71 28.48 -3.13
N GLN A 129 49.28 29.73 -2.90
CA GLN A 129 49.82 30.64 -1.89
C GLN A 129 51.35 30.74 -1.93
N ASP A 130 51.93 30.95 -3.12
CA ASP A 130 53.38 31.07 -3.29
C ASP A 130 53.94 32.21 -2.40
N PRO A 131 54.77 31.90 -1.38
CA PRO A 131 55.32 32.91 -0.46
C PRO A 131 56.15 33.99 -1.16
N SER A 132 56.67 33.68 -2.35
CA SER A 132 57.52 34.60 -3.11
C SER A 132 56.72 35.65 -3.91
N ARG A 133 55.43 35.40 -4.19
CA ARG A 133 54.55 36.28 -4.97
C ARG A 133 53.11 36.24 -4.46
N PRO A 134 52.82 36.86 -3.29
CA PRO A 134 51.47 36.86 -2.75
C PRO A 134 50.52 37.70 -3.62
N ILE A 135 49.52 37.05 -4.22
CA ILE A 135 48.44 37.74 -4.91
C ILE A 135 47.44 38.25 -3.86
N LYS A 136 47.12 39.54 -3.94
CA LYS A 136 46.15 40.18 -3.03
C LYS A 136 44.74 39.66 -3.31
N GLN A 137 43.97 39.42 -2.25
CA GLN A 137 42.56 39.01 -2.34
C GLN A 137 41.69 39.97 -3.17
N SER A 138 42.01 41.27 -3.14
CA SER A 138 41.32 42.28 -3.96
C SER A 138 41.51 42.06 -5.46
N ALA A 139 42.69 41.60 -5.89
CA ALA A 139 42.97 41.32 -7.30
C ALA A 139 42.17 40.12 -7.81
N ILE A 140 41.95 39.11 -6.96
CA ILE A 140 41.11 37.95 -7.27
C ILE A 140 39.64 38.34 -7.32
N SER A 141 39.18 39.20 -6.41
CA SER A 141 37.83 39.75 -6.44
C SER A 141 37.57 40.52 -7.74
N ASP A 142 38.53 41.35 -8.19
CA ASP A 142 38.45 42.03 -9.48
C ASP A 142 38.51 41.06 -10.67
N ALA A 143 39.31 40.00 -10.58
CA ALA A 143 39.37 38.95 -11.61
C ALA A 143 38.05 38.17 -11.74
N CYS A 144 37.30 37.97 -10.65
CA CYS A 144 35.98 37.34 -10.70
C CYS A 144 35.00 38.11 -11.59
N LEU A 145 35.07 39.45 -11.60
CA LEU A 145 34.24 40.28 -12.49
C LEU A 145 34.54 40.00 -13.97
N VAL A 146 35.80 39.72 -14.29
CA VAL A 146 36.21 39.35 -15.66
C VAL A 146 35.68 37.97 -16.02
N VAL A 147 35.74 37.01 -15.09
CA VAL A 147 35.23 35.65 -15.30
C VAL A 147 33.72 35.66 -15.57
N ASP A 148 32.95 36.45 -14.82
CA ASP A 148 31.50 36.59 -15.06
C ASP A 148 31.19 37.13 -16.47
N VAL A 149 32.06 37.98 -17.00
CA VAL A 149 31.94 38.49 -18.38
C VAL A 149 32.40 37.45 -19.42
N LEU A 150 33.38 36.61 -19.11
CA LEU A 150 33.87 35.57 -20.02
C LEU A 150 32.81 34.49 -20.25
N GLY A 151 32.24 33.94 -19.17
CA GLY A 151 31.17 32.94 -19.22
C GLY A 151 31.20 31.93 -18.08
N ASP A 152 30.10 31.18 -17.95
CA ASP A 152 29.91 30.17 -16.91
C ASP A 152 30.87 28.97 -17.05
N ASP A 153 31.34 28.68 -18.27
CA ASP A 153 32.33 27.63 -18.54
C ASP A 153 33.66 27.91 -17.85
N VAL A 154 34.12 29.17 -17.91
CA VAL A 154 35.35 29.61 -17.25
C VAL A 154 35.17 29.58 -15.74
N ARG A 155 34.02 30.05 -15.24
CA ARG A 155 33.69 30.00 -13.82
C ARG A 155 33.73 28.57 -13.28
N ASN A 156 33.04 27.64 -13.94
CA ASN A 156 33.00 26.24 -13.51
C ASN A 156 34.39 25.60 -13.57
N ALA A 157 35.20 25.89 -14.59
CA ALA A 157 36.57 25.38 -14.67
C ALA A 157 37.45 25.88 -13.50
N ILE A 158 37.32 27.15 -13.10
CA ILE A 158 38.04 27.71 -11.95
C ILE A 158 37.54 27.05 -10.65
N LEU A 159 36.23 26.90 -10.48
CA LEU A 159 35.63 26.28 -9.29
C LEU A 159 36.01 24.80 -9.17
N ASP A 160 36.02 24.05 -10.27
CA ASP A 160 36.45 22.65 -10.31
C ASP A 160 37.93 22.52 -9.95
N ARG A 161 38.77 23.43 -10.46
CA ARG A 161 40.20 23.45 -10.14
C ARG A 161 40.44 23.81 -8.67
N TYR A 162 39.73 24.81 -8.15
CA TYR A 162 39.76 25.17 -6.74
C TYR A 162 39.34 23.96 -5.87
N ALA A 163 38.20 23.35 -6.16
CA ALA A 163 37.73 22.17 -5.43
C ALA A 163 38.71 20.99 -5.53
N ALA A 164 39.35 20.78 -6.68
CA ALA A 164 40.36 19.73 -6.83
C ALA A 164 41.61 19.98 -5.97
N LEU A 165 42.03 21.23 -5.79
CA LEU A 165 43.15 21.60 -4.91
C LEU A 165 42.77 21.42 -3.44
N GLU A 166 41.61 21.93 -3.02
CA GLU A 166 41.14 21.80 -1.63
C GLU A 166 40.91 20.35 -1.22
N LEU A 167 40.45 19.52 -2.16
CA LEU A 167 40.19 18.10 -1.94
C LEU A 167 41.40 17.21 -2.29
N LYS A 168 42.57 17.78 -2.59
CA LYS A 168 43.76 17.01 -2.95
C LYS A 168 44.24 16.12 -1.80
N GLU A 169 44.42 16.72 -0.62
CA GLU A 169 44.82 15.97 0.58
C GLU A 169 43.72 15.02 1.03
N TYR A 170 42.46 15.42 0.89
CA TYR A 170 41.31 14.56 1.12
C TYR A 170 41.38 13.26 0.30
N ARG A 171 41.54 13.35 -1.03
CA ARG A 171 41.67 12.19 -1.94
C ARG A 171 42.93 11.36 -1.68
N ARG A 172 43.94 11.93 -1.01
CA ARG A 172 45.14 11.20 -0.60
C ARG A 172 44.91 10.38 0.67
N ILE A 173 44.19 10.95 1.64
CA ILE A 173 43.97 10.34 2.96
C ILE A 173 42.87 9.26 2.91
N PHE A 174 41.77 9.51 2.18
CA PHE A 174 40.57 8.68 2.24
C PHE A 174 40.44 7.69 1.06
N ARG A 175 41.57 7.17 0.59
CA ARG A 175 41.58 6.14 -0.48
C ARG A 175 41.01 4.84 0.05
N ASN A 176 40.20 4.14 -0.77
CA ASN A 176 39.62 2.85 -0.40
C ASN A 176 40.64 1.73 -0.12
N THR A 177 41.91 1.91 -0.49
CA THR A 177 43.01 0.99 -0.16
C THR A 177 43.51 1.14 1.27
N ASP A 178 43.27 2.30 1.89
CA ASP A 178 43.85 2.68 3.16
C ASP A 178 42.79 2.58 4.25
N GLU A 179 43.21 2.32 5.49
CA GLU A 179 42.31 2.16 6.65
C GLU A 179 41.38 3.37 6.82
N ALA A 180 41.91 4.57 6.63
CA ALA A 180 41.15 5.81 6.75
C ALA A 180 40.01 5.95 5.72
N GLY A 181 40.09 5.28 4.57
CA GLY A 181 39.08 5.34 3.51
C GLY A 181 37.94 4.33 3.64
N GLN A 182 38.03 3.41 4.61
CA GLN A 182 37.02 2.37 4.85
C GLN A 182 35.67 2.93 5.34
N LEU A 183 34.61 2.12 5.22
CA LEU A 183 33.22 2.50 5.53
C LEU A 183 32.98 2.84 7.01
N ASP A 184 33.74 2.24 7.93
CA ASP A 184 33.72 2.53 9.37
C ASP A 184 34.23 3.95 9.70
N ASN A 185 35.03 4.55 8.81
CA ASN A 185 35.67 5.84 9.01
C ASN A 185 34.92 7.01 8.32
N LEU A 186 33.67 6.83 7.91
CA LEU A 186 32.86 7.89 7.29
C LEU A 186 32.66 9.13 8.18
N SER A 187 32.49 8.94 9.48
CA SER A 187 32.44 10.05 10.45
C SER A 187 33.67 10.95 10.39
N ARG A 188 34.87 10.37 10.24
CA ARG A 188 36.14 11.09 10.08
C ARG A 188 36.21 11.81 8.75
N ARG A 189 35.73 11.17 7.68
CA ARG A 189 35.62 11.74 6.32
C ARG A 189 34.77 13.01 6.31
N PHE A 190 33.58 12.96 6.91
CA PHE A 190 32.66 14.10 7.02
C PHE A 190 33.20 15.19 7.95
N ALA A 191 33.85 14.81 9.06
CA ALA A 191 34.49 15.79 9.94
C ALA A 191 35.65 16.52 9.26
N TYR A 192 36.45 15.82 8.44
CA TYR A 192 37.50 16.43 7.64
C TYR A 192 36.92 17.46 6.67
N PHE A 193 35.90 17.08 5.90
CA PHE A 193 35.28 18.01 4.96
C PHE A 193 34.66 19.23 5.64
N ARG A 194 34.01 19.06 6.81
CA ARG A 194 33.53 20.20 7.59
C ARG A 194 34.65 21.18 7.93
N ARG A 195 35.87 20.71 8.23
CA ARG A 195 37.02 21.59 8.47
C ARG A 195 37.48 22.31 7.21
N VAL A 196 37.54 21.60 6.07
CA VAL A 196 37.86 22.20 4.76
C VAL A 196 36.86 23.31 4.42
N LEU A 197 35.57 23.03 4.58
CA LEU A 197 34.51 23.99 4.30
C LEU A 197 34.56 25.19 5.25
N THR A 198 34.81 24.98 6.54
CA THR A 198 35.01 26.08 7.50
C THR A 198 36.22 26.93 7.13
N ALA A 199 37.35 26.31 6.73
CA ALA A 199 38.55 27.03 6.31
C ALA A 199 38.27 27.90 5.06
N HIS A 200 37.54 27.36 4.07
CA HIS A 200 37.06 28.15 2.94
C HIS A 200 36.22 29.35 3.41
N ASP A 201 35.22 29.12 4.27
CA ASP A 201 34.30 30.16 4.74
C ASP A 201 35.02 31.28 5.51
N THR A 202 36.07 30.96 6.27
CA THR A 202 36.81 31.94 7.08
C THR A 202 37.90 32.66 6.30
N GLU A 203 38.65 31.96 5.45
CA GLU A 203 39.88 32.49 4.84
C GLU A 203 39.67 32.97 3.40
N ARG A 204 38.85 32.27 2.61
CA ARG A 204 38.86 32.38 1.14
C ARG A 204 37.53 32.85 0.55
N ALA A 205 36.42 32.65 1.25
CA ALA A 205 35.08 33.01 0.78
C ALA A 205 34.96 34.50 0.42
N ARG A 206 35.71 35.39 1.09
CA ARG A 206 35.73 36.83 0.79
C ARG A 206 36.37 37.18 -0.56
N ALA A 207 37.14 36.27 -1.16
CA ALA A 207 37.75 36.47 -2.47
C ALA A 207 36.73 36.31 -3.60
N PHE A 208 35.68 35.52 -3.37
CA PHE A 208 34.70 35.14 -4.36
C PHE A 208 33.38 35.92 -4.20
N PRO A 209 32.69 36.23 -5.30
CA PRO A 209 31.32 36.73 -5.26
C PRO A 209 30.35 35.72 -4.60
N GLN A 210 29.39 36.22 -3.82
CA GLN A 210 28.42 35.36 -3.11
C GLN A 210 27.50 34.56 -4.06
N ASN A 211 27.19 35.12 -5.24
CA ASN A 211 26.41 34.45 -6.28
C ASN A 211 27.11 33.23 -6.89
N TRP A 212 28.44 33.12 -6.78
CA TRP A 212 29.19 31.96 -7.27
C TRP A 212 28.96 30.71 -6.41
N LYS A 213 28.43 30.86 -5.18
CA LYS A 213 28.06 29.74 -4.31
C LYS A 213 29.18 28.70 -4.17
N VAL A 214 30.42 29.16 -4.01
CA VAL A 214 31.62 28.30 -4.00
C VAL A 214 31.55 27.19 -2.96
N GLY A 215 30.93 27.45 -1.81
CA GLY A 215 30.69 26.43 -0.78
C GLY A 215 29.73 25.32 -1.21
N GLU A 216 28.68 25.63 -1.99
CA GLU A 216 27.77 24.63 -2.59
C GLU A 216 28.55 23.79 -3.63
N HIS A 217 29.35 24.44 -4.50
CA HIS A 217 30.18 23.78 -5.52
C HIS A 217 31.19 22.81 -4.90
N LEU A 218 31.91 23.26 -3.87
CA LEU A 218 32.88 22.46 -3.13
C LEU A 218 32.22 21.25 -2.45
N THR A 219 31.01 21.43 -1.91
CA THR A 219 30.22 20.36 -1.29
C THR A 219 29.76 19.33 -2.33
N ALA A 220 29.31 19.77 -3.51
CA ALA A 220 28.95 18.86 -4.60
C ALA A 220 30.16 18.05 -5.11
N CYS A 221 31.33 18.68 -5.26
CA CYS A 221 32.57 18.00 -5.65
C CYS A 221 33.00 16.95 -4.61
N PHE A 222 32.91 17.30 -3.33
CA PHE A 222 33.18 16.36 -2.23
C PHE A 222 32.18 15.21 -2.23
N ALA A 223 30.88 15.50 -2.42
CA ALA A 223 29.84 14.49 -2.46
C ALA A 223 30.08 13.50 -3.60
N SER A 224 30.41 13.99 -4.80
CA SER A 224 30.73 13.14 -5.95
C SER A 224 31.93 12.22 -5.70
N ALA A 225 33.04 12.77 -5.20
CA ALA A 225 34.22 11.96 -4.87
C ALA A 225 33.92 10.89 -3.81
N THR A 226 33.24 11.30 -2.74
CA THR A 226 32.85 10.40 -1.64
C THR A 226 31.87 9.32 -2.10
N ARG A 227 30.92 9.67 -2.98
CA ARG A 227 29.97 8.70 -3.54
C ARG A 227 30.71 7.63 -4.36
N GLY A 228 31.70 8.03 -5.16
CA GLY A 228 32.53 7.08 -5.91
C GLY A 228 33.25 6.10 -4.97
N ASP A 229 33.83 6.62 -3.90
CA ASP A 229 34.49 5.79 -2.88
C ASP A 229 33.49 4.88 -2.14
N LEU A 230 32.30 5.38 -1.80
CA LEU A 230 31.24 4.61 -1.16
C LEU A 230 30.78 3.42 -2.02
N VAL A 231 30.57 3.64 -3.31
CA VAL A 231 30.16 2.56 -4.23
C VAL A 231 31.22 1.45 -4.25
N VAL A 232 32.48 1.80 -4.47
CA VAL A 232 33.58 0.82 -4.49
C VAL A 232 33.76 0.15 -3.13
N GLY A 233 33.64 0.91 -2.03
CA GLY A 233 33.75 0.37 -0.68
C GLY A 233 32.64 -0.62 -0.33
N LEU A 234 31.41 -0.32 -0.70
CA LEU A 234 30.24 -1.20 -0.50
C LEU A 234 30.32 -2.46 -1.37
N GLU A 235 30.76 -2.33 -2.63
CA GLU A 235 30.99 -3.48 -3.52
C GLU A 235 32.05 -4.43 -2.94
N ASN A 236 33.23 -3.91 -2.54
CA ASN A 236 34.29 -4.70 -1.92
C ASN A 236 33.83 -5.38 -0.61
N ALA A 237 33.09 -4.67 0.22
CA ALA A 237 32.57 -5.20 1.48
C ALA A 237 31.52 -6.30 1.24
N ALA A 238 30.68 -6.15 0.21
CA ALA A 238 29.67 -7.13 -0.19
C ALA A 238 30.31 -8.40 -0.79
N GLU A 239 31.30 -8.25 -1.68
CA GLU A 239 32.05 -9.38 -2.24
C GLU A 239 32.75 -10.20 -1.15
N LYS A 240 33.36 -9.51 -0.16
CA LYS A 240 33.99 -10.17 0.98
C LYS A 240 32.98 -10.90 1.86
N ALA A 241 31.79 -10.33 2.06
CA ALA A 241 30.70 -10.99 2.78
C ALA A 241 30.21 -12.25 2.05
N ALA A 242 30.14 -12.22 0.71
CA ALA A 242 29.80 -13.38 -0.10
C ALA A 242 30.89 -14.48 -0.05
N ALA A 243 32.17 -14.09 -0.11
CA ALA A 243 33.30 -15.01 -0.08
C ALA A 243 33.47 -15.76 1.26
N LEU A 244 33.02 -15.18 2.37
CA LEU A 244 33.04 -15.80 3.70
C LEU A 244 31.90 -16.81 3.93
N GLY A 245 31.05 -17.05 2.92
CA GLY A 245 29.90 -17.95 3.00
C GLY A 245 28.70 -17.22 3.60
N GLY A 246 27.68 -16.99 2.77
CA GLY A 246 26.53 -16.14 3.04
C GLY A 246 25.88 -16.28 4.43
N ALA A 247 25.35 -15.14 4.86
CA ALA A 247 24.63 -14.82 6.10
C ALA A 247 25.50 -14.57 7.35
N PRO A 248 25.26 -13.46 8.08
CA PRO A 248 25.77 -13.33 9.44
C PRO A 248 25.23 -14.51 10.27
N LYS A 249 26.15 -15.30 10.84
CA LYS A 249 25.85 -16.41 11.75
C LYS A 249 25.45 -15.97 13.16
N LYS A 250 25.18 -14.69 13.39
CA LYS A 250 24.62 -14.19 14.66
C LYS A 250 23.53 -13.17 14.33
N GLY A 251 22.30 -13.53 14.65
CA GLY A 251 21.13 -12.67 14.51
C GLY A 251 21.24 -11.40 15.35
N LEU A 252 20.41 -10.41 15.03
CA LEU A 252 20.14 -9.28 15.91
C LEU A 252 19.60 -9.82 17.24
N ALA A 253 20.46 -9.93 18.24
CA ALA A 253 20.05 -10.22 19.60
C ALA A 253 19.43 -8.95 20.19
N LEU A 254 18.10 -8.88 20.14
CA LEU A 254 17.30 -8.02 21.03
C LEU A 254 17.55 -8.48 22.47
N GLY A 255 18.58 -7.91 23.10
CA GLY A 255 18.90 -8.16 24.51
C GLY A 255 20.38 -8.42 24.77
N GLY A 256 21.14 -7.35 25.02
CA GLY A 256 22.16 -7.29 26.07
C GLY A 256 23.23 -8.38 26.19
N ARG A 257 23.59 -9.12 25.12
CA ARG A 257 24.77 -9.98 25.12
C ARG A 257 25.81 -9.44 24.14
N LYS A 258 26.98 -9.09 24.68
CA LYS A 258 28.18 -8.69 23.93
C LYS A 258 28.40 -9.68 22.77
N VAL A 259 28.29 -9.18 21.56
CA VAL A 259 28.69 -9.89 20.35
C VAL A 259 30.22 -9.82 20.31
N GLU A 260 30.89 -10.95 20.50
CA GLU A 260 32.30 -11.07 20.11
C GLU A 260 32.40 -10.82 18.60
N GLU A 261 32.95 -9.66 18.25
CA GLU A 261 33.38 -9.29 16.91
C GLU A 261 34.37 -10.32 16.40
N LEU A 262 34.10 -10.85 15.20
CA LEU A 262 35.12 -11.57 14.45
C LEU A 262 36.18 -10.54 14.04
N GLU A 263 37.26 -10.43 14.82
CA GLU A 263 38.43 -9.62 14.50
C GLU A 263 38.96 -10.00 13.11
N ASN A 264 38.88 -9.06 12.16
CA ASN A 264 39.39 -9.23 10.80
C ASN A 264 40.86 -8.82 10.73
N LYS A 265 41.76 -9.77 10.43
CA LYS A 265 43.20 -9.57 10.17
C LYS A 265 43.54 -8.99 8.78
N ALA A 266 42.56 -8.55 8.00
CA ALA A 266 42.77 -7.96 6.69
C ALA A 266 41.90 -6.71 6.57
N GLY A 267 42.52 -5.53 6.57
CA GLY A 267 41.91 -4.19 6.64
C GLY A 267 40.97 -3.83 5.49
N VAL A 268 39.88 -4.57 5.35
CA VAL A 268 38.67 -4.25 4.58
C VAL A 268 37.49 -4.76 5.42
N PRO A 269 36.53 -3.91 5.80
CA PRO A 269 35.41 -4.35 6.62
C PRO A 269 34.47 -5.29 5.82
N VAL A 270 33.90 -6.28 6.48
CA VAL A 270 32.87 -7.16 5.89
C VAL A 270 31.53 -6.43 5.95
N LEU A 271 30.73 -6.49 4.88
CA LEU A 271 29.41 -5.85 4.89
C LEU A 271 28.48 -6.57 5.87
N THR A 272 28.36 -6.01 7.07
CA THR A 272 27.37 -6.43 8.07
C THR A 272 26.17 -5.49 8.06
N VAL A 273 25.04 -5.95 8.60
CA VAL A 273 23.85 -5.09 8.80
C VAL A 273 24.20 -3.88 9.64
N SER A 274 24.97 -4.06 10.72
CA SER A 274 25.40 -2.96 11.59
C SER A 274 26.23 -1.92 10.84
N LEU A 275 27.19 -2.35 10.03
CA LEU A 275 28.03 -1.46 9.25
C LEU A 275 27.22 -0.71 8.19
N LEU A 276 26.32 -1.40 7.48
CA LEU A 276 25.45 -0.78 6.48
C LEU A 276 24.56 0.29 7.10
N VAL A 277 23.91 -0.05 8.22
CA VAL A 277 23.01 0.82 8.97
C VAL A 277 23.73 2.06 9.50
N GLU A 278 24.90 1.87 10.12
CA GLU A 278 25.69 2.96 10.69
C GLU A 278 26.26 3.88 9.60
N SER A 279 26.81 3.31 8.53
CA SER A 279 27.38 4.05 7.40
C SER A 279 26.32 4.92 6.71
N LEU A 280 25.12 4.38 6.53
CA LEU A 280 24.00 5.10 5.94
C LEU A 280 23.50 6.22 6.86
N ALA A 281 23.36 5.94 8.17
CA ALA A 281 22.93 6.93 9.14
C ALA A 281 23.90 8.14 9.20
N GLN A 282 25.22 7.88 9.23
CA GLN A 282 26.25 8.92 9.21
C GLN A 282 26.19 9.74 7.90
N THR A 283 25.97 9.07 6.78
CA THR A 283 25.83 9.73 5.46
C THR A 283 24.63 10.66 5.44
N ARG A 284 23.49 10.22 5.95
CA ARG A 284 22.28 11.02 5.99
C ARG A 284 22.37 12.20 6.94
N GLU A 285 22.98 12.02 8.10
CA GLU A 285 23.23 13.12 9.03
C GLU A 285 24.06 14.23 8.36
N PHE A 286 25.07 13.85 7.58
CA PHE A 286 25.86 14.78 6.79
C PHE A 286 25.02 15.51 5.71
N GLU A 287 24.23 14.78 4.92
CA GLU A 287 23.37 15.38 3.89
C GLU A 287 22.38 16.38 4.51
N ASN A 288 21.73 16.03 5.61
CA ASN A 288 20.82 16.90 6.35
C ASN A 288 21.53 18.15 6.90
N ALA A 289 22.74 17.98 7.44
CA ALA A 289 23.54 19.10 7.93
C ALA A 289 23.92 20.07 6.80
N MET A 290 24.27 19.56 5.62
CA MET A 290 24.59 20.39 4.45
C MET A 290 23.34 21.07 3.88
N ALA A 291 22.22 20.35 3.76
CA ALA A 291 20.95 20.91 3.33
C ALA A 291 20.50 22.07 4.25
N LYS A 292 20.62 21.89 5.57
CA LYS A 292 20.33 22.93 6.56
C LYS A 292 21.30 24.12 6.44
N LYS A 293 22.59 23.88 6.20
CA LYS A 293 23.59 24.95 6.06
C LYS A 293 23.33 25.84 4.85
N PHE A 294 22.94 25.26 3.72
CA PHE A 294 22.74 25.99 2.46
C PHE A 294 21.28 26.40 2.18
N GLY A 295 20.32 25.94 2.99
CA GLY A 295 18.90 26.27 2.84
C GLY A 295 18.26 25.68 1.57
N VAL A 296 18.84 24.60 1.02
CA VAL A 296 18.39 23.90 -0.19
C VAL A 296 18.47 22.40 0.05
N SER A 297 17.65 21.61 -0.67
CA SER A 297 17.75 20.15 -0.57
C SER A 297 19.12 19.65 -1.03
N PHE A 298 19.61 18.55 -0.44
CA PHE A 298 20.91 17.99 -0.82
C PHE A 298 20.92 17.52 -2.29
N LYS A 299 19.78 17.01 -2.78
CA LYS A 299 19.59 16.64 -4.19
C LYS A 299 19.79 17.84 -5.12
N GLU A 300 19.10 18.97 -4.86
CA GLU A 300 19.29 20.20 -5.63
C GLU A 300 20.73 20.71 -5.59
N LEU A 301 21.40 20.57 -4.45
CA LEU A 301 22.80 21.01 -4.31
C LEU A 301 23.72 20.26 -5.27
N VAL A 302 23.57 18.94 -5.38
CA VAL A 302 24.42 18.12 -6.27
C VAL A 302 24.00 18.28 -7.74
N GLU A 303 22.71 18.48 -8.04
CA GLU A 303 22.21 18.67 -9.41
C GLU A 303 22.63 20.01 -10.05
N ARG A 304 22.78 21.07 -9.25
CA ARG A 304 23.15 22.41 -9.76
C ARG A 304 24.58 22.50 -10.30
N VAL A 305 25.45 21.53 -9.97
CA VAL A 305 26.87 21.58 -10.32
C VAL A 305 27.15 20.62 -11.47
N PRO A 306 27.52 21.11 -12.67
CA PRO A 306 27.83 20.27 -13.81
C PRO A 306 29.19 19.58 -13.60
N LEU A 307 29.18 18.44 -12.91
CA LEU A 307 30.38 17.65 -12.62
C LEU A 307 30.75 16.73 -13.81
N PRO A 308 32.04 16.56 -14.13
CA PRO A 308 32.49 15.58 -15.12
C PRO A 308 32.11 14.16 -14.69
N GLY A 309 31.22 13.50 -15.43
CA GLY A 309 30.86 12.10 -15.24
C GLY A 309 29.37 11.81 -15.05
N GLY A 310 28.53 12.81 -14.74
CA GLY A 310 27.12 12.58 -14.40
C GLY A 310 27.02 11.74 -13.11
N THR A 311 26.32 12.19 -12.08
CA THR A 311 24.88 12.35 -12.00
C THR A 311 24.64 13.11 -10.70
N GLY A 312 23.65 14.00 -10.64
CA GLY A 312 23.21 14.71 -9.44
C GLY A 312 22.66 13.80 -8.32
N GLN A 313 23.36 12.72 -8.02
CA GLN A 313 22.96 11.65 -7.11
C GLN A 313 23.52 11.92 -5.73
N THR A 314 22.67 11.66 -4.73
CA THR A 314 23.00 11.79 -3.32
C THR A 314 24.01 10.73 -2.89
N LEU A 315 24.68 10.91 -1.75
CA LEU A 315 25.53 9.89 -1.15
C LEU A 315 24.69 8.69 -0.72
N THR A 316 23.48 8.93 -0.20
CA THR A 316 22.50 7.92 0.22
C THR A 316 22.14 6.97 -0.93
N SER A 317 22.07 7.46 -2.17
CA SER A 317 21.78 6.62 -3.34
C SER A 317 22.81 5.50 -3.60
N ALA A 318 24.05 5.63 -3.09
CA ALA A 318 25.09 4.61 -3.25
C ALA A 318 24.75 3.28 -2.54
N PHE A 319 23.89 3.34 -1.50
CA PHE A 319 23.55 2.19 -0.67
C PHE A 319 22.40 1.34 -1.25
N GLY A 320 21.64 1.85 -2.22
CA GLY A 320 20.43 1.21 -2.72
C GLY A 320 20.64 -0.22 -3.22
N LYS A 321 21.73 -0.49 -3.96
CA LYS A 321 22.05 -1.83 -4.49
C LYS A 321 22.34 -2.87 -3.40
N HIS A 322 22.74 -2.43 -2.22
CA HIS A 322 23.18 -3.30 -1.13
C HIS A 322 22.12 -3.48 -0.04
N MET A 323 20.96 -2.82 -0.17
CA MET A 323 19.93 -2.89 0.86
C MET A 323 19.24 -4.25 0.96
N ASN A 324 19.35 -5.10 -0.06
CA ASN A 324 18.89 -6.49 0.04
C ASN A 324 19.54 -7.24 1.21
N VAL A 325 20.76 -6.88 1.63
CA VAL A 325 21.41 -7.47 2.81
C VAL A 325 20.62 -7.16 4.10
N PHE A 326 20.01 -5.98 4.20
CA PHE A 326 19.13 -5.63 5.30
C PHE A 326 17.83 -6.42 5.22
N VAL A 327 17.23 -6.52 4.03
CA VAL A 327 15.99 -7.29 3.79
C VAL A 327 16.20 -8.76 4.17
N ASP A 328 17.29 -9.38 3.70
CA ASP A 328 17.63 -10.78 3.99
C ASP A 328 17.84 -11.03 5.50
N ALA A 329 18.41 -10.05 6.22
CA ALA A 329 18.58 -10.14 7.66
C ALA A 329 17.23 -10.08 8.41
N GLN A 330 16.32 -9.20 7.98
CA GLN A 330 14.97 -9.13 8.53
C GLN A 330 14.17 -10.39 8.18
N ASP A 331 14.32 -10.92 6.96
CA ASP A 331 13.69 -12.18 6.52
C ASP A 331 14.13 -13.35 7.40
N LYS A 332 15.44 -13.45 7.67
CA LYS A 332 16.01 -14.46 8.56
C LYS A 332 15.54 -14.29 10.01
N LEU A 333 15.44 -13.07 10.52
CA LEU A 333 14.94 -12.80 11.86
C LEU A 333 13.51 -13.31 12.03
N ILE A 334 12.61 -12.97 11.09
CA ILE A 334 11.22 -13.44 11.12
C ILE A 334 11.14 -14.95 10.91
N SER A 335 12.00 -15.51 10.05
CA SER A 335 12.12 -16.96 9.86
C SER A 335 12.48 -17.69 11.14
N ASP A 336 13.52 -17.25 11.84
CA ASP A 336 13.98 -17.88 13.07
C ASP A 336 12.94 -17.74 14.19
N LEU A 337 12.25 -16.60 14.27
CA LEU A 337 11.13 -16.37 15.19
C LEU A 337 9.99 -17.36 14.95
N LEU A 338 9.62 -17.60 13.69
CA LEU A 338 8.50 -18.49 13.35
C LEU A 338 8.89 -19.97 13.27
N ALA A 339 10.17 -20.31 13.18
CA ALA A 339 10.63 -21.69 13.12
C ALA A 339 10.19 -22.52 14.34
N SER A 340 10.11 -21.90 15.51
CA SER A 340 9.63 -22.52 16.76
C SER A 340 8.12 -22.86 16.74
N HIS A 341 7.37 -22.20 15.86
CA HIS A 341 5.91 -22.28 15.78
C HIS A 341 5.40 -23.03 14.53
N ARG A 342 6.29 -23.58 13.70
CA ARG A 342 5.96 -24.29 12.44
C ARG A 342 6.29 -25.77 12.48
N GLY A 343 5.51 -26.58 11.75
CA GLY A 343 5.79 -27.99 11.47
C GLY A 343 5.15 -29.00 12.44
N SER A 344 5.39 -30.30 12.18
CA SER A 344 4.82 -31.45 12.92
C SER A 344 5.24 -31.53 14.39
N ASN A 345 6.35 -30.88 14.76
CA ASN A 345 6.90 -30.82 16.12
C ASN A 345 6.83 -29.41 16.70
N ALA A 346 6.02 -28.52 16.10
CA ALA A 346 5.78 -27.20 16.66
C ALA A 346 5.38 -27.40 18.13
N ARG A 347 6.14 -26.79 19.05
CA ARG A 347 5.61 -26.59 20.41
C ARG A 347 4.33 -25.83 20.18
N SER A 348 3.19 -26.47 20.48
CA SER A 348 1.93 -25.79 20.32
C SER A 348 2.06 -24.51 21.13
N SER A 349 1.92 -23.35 20.51
CA SER A 349 1.82 -22.10 21.29
C SER A 349 0.64 -22.19 22.29
N LEU A 350 -0.25 -23.17 22.13
CA LEU A 350 -1.30 -23.56 23.07
C LEU A 350 -0.82 -24.36 24.29
N ASP A 351 0.35 -25.02 24.25
CA ASP A 351 0.91 -25.72 25.41
C ASP A 351 1.66 -24.77 26.35
N ALA A 352 2.13 -23.61 25.87
CA ALA A 352 2.70 -22.57 26.74
C ALA A 352 1.66 -21.97 27.71
N THR A 353 0.38 -22.06 27.37
CA THR A 353 -0.74 -21.75 28.28
C THR A 353 -1.09 -22.89 29.25
N SER A 354 -0.45 -24.07 29.13
CA SER A 354 -0.68 -25.23 30.02
C SER A 354 0.28 -25.29 31.23
N THR A 355 1.36 -24.50 31.23
CA THR A 355 2.16 -24.24 32.44
C THR A 355 1.43 -23.25 33.34
N SER A 356 0.64 -23.81 34.26
CA SER A 356 0.03 -23.17 35.45
C SER A 356 -0.11 -21.64 35.37
N PRO A 357 -1.28 -21.09 34.98
CA PRO A 357 -1.51 -19.67 35.14
C PRO A 357 -1.44 -19.34 36.64
N ASP A 358 -0.60 -18.37 37.00
CA ASP A 358 -0.78 -17.63 38.26
C ASP A 358 -2.25 -17.16 38.27
N PRO A 359 -3.01 -17.37 39.36
CA PRO A 359 -4.46 -17.08 39.39
C PRO A 359 -4.80 -15.60 39.13
N ASP A 360 -3.80 -14.70 39.19
CA ASP A 360 -3.94 -13.26 38.95
C ASP A 360 -3.63 -12.82 37.50
N THR A 361 -3.19 -13.73 36.61
CA THR A 361 -2.83 -13.35 35.23
C THR A 361 -3.92 -13.80 34.24
N PRO A 362 -4.65 -12.88 33.57
CA PRO A 362 -5.65 -13.26 32.60
C PRO A 362 -5.01 -14.02 31.44
N ALA A 363 -5.66 -15.12 31.02
CA ALA A 363 -5.20 -15.91 29.89
C ALA A 363 -5.11 -15.03 28.63
N PRO A 364 -4.04 -15.16 27.82
CA PRO A 364 -3.86 -14.32 26.65
C PRO A 364 -4.99 -14.55 25.64
N SER A 365 -5.59 -13.47 25.14
CA SER A 365 -6.71 -13.54 24.20
C SER A 365 -6.28 -13.78 22.75
N VAL A 366 -5.01 -13.57 22.44
CA VAL A 366 -4.35 -13.83 21.15
C VAL A 366 -3.07 -14.63 21.36
N LEU A 367 -2.63 -15.36 20.33
CA LEU A 367 -1.38 -16.13 20.40
C LEU A 367 -0.16 -15.19 20.53
N PRO A 368 0.73 -15.39 21.52
CA PRO A 368 1.94 -14.57 21.69
C PRO A 368 2.80 -14.47 20.43
N SER A 369 2.87 -15.56 19.64
CA SER A 369 3.59 -15.59 18.36
C SER A 369 3.11 -14.53 17.35
N SER A 370 1.83 -14.11 17.41
CA SER A 370 1.31 -13.02 16.57
C SER A 370 1.83 -11.67 17.02
N THR A 371 1.86 -11.43 18.34
CA THR A 371 2.35 -10.17 18.91
C THR A 371 3.86 -10.02 18.68
N GLU A 372 4.63 -11.10 18.82
CA GLU A 372 6.07 -11.11 18.52
C GLU A 372 6.34 -10.85 17.03
N LEU A 373 5.56 -11.46 16.13
CA LEU A 373 5.65 -11.23 14.69
C LEU A 373 5.42 -9.75 14.33
N PHE A 374 4.31 -9.16 14.79
CA PHE A 374 4.00 -7.76 14.48
C PHE A 374 4.95 -6.78 15.18
N PHE A 375 5.50 -7.12 16.34
CA PHE A 375 6.55 -6.33 16.99
C PHE A 375 7.85 -6.35 16.18
N ALA A 376 8.27 -7.52 15.68
CA ALA A 376 9.44 -7.66 14.80
C ALA A 376 9.26 -6.87 13.50
N ILE A 377 8.10 -7.00 12.85
CA ILE A 377 7.73 -6.24 11.64
C ILE A 377 7.75 -4.73 11.92
N GLY A 378 7.16 -4.28 13.03
CA GLY A 378 7.14 -2.86 13.41
C GLY A 378 8.54 -2.30 13.63
N THR A 379 9.39 -3.05 14.36
CA THR A 379 10.78 -2.65 14.63
C THR A 379 11.60 -2.59 13.34
N GLY A 380 11.50 -3.60 12.48
CA GLY A 380 12.20 -3.63 11.19
C GLY A 380 11.75 -2.51 10.25
N MET A 381 10.47 -2.12 10.31
CA MET A 381 9.95 -0.96 9.57
C MET A 381 10.52 0.35 10.11
N ASP A 382 10.53 0.56 11.43
CA ASP A 382 11.10 1.77 12.04
C ASP A 382 12.60 1.90 11.73
N GLU A 383 13.33 0.79 11.70
CA GLU A 383 14.72 0.74 11.24
C GLU A 383 14.83 1.14 9.76
N CYS A 384 14.00 0.59 8.87
CA CYS A 384 13.97 0.99 7.45
C CYS A 384 13.70 2.49 7.26
N LEU A 385 12.78 3.06 8.04
CA LEU A 385 12.45 4.49 7.97
C LEU A 385 13.62 5.37 8.46
N LYS A 386 14.33 4.94 9.51
CA LYS A 386 15.56 5.61 9.96
C LYS A 386 16.63 5.58 8.87
N LEU A 387 16.74 4.46 8.15
CA LEU A 387 17.68 4.23 7.06
C LEU A 387 17.33 5.02 5.78
N GLY A 388 16.05 5.33 5.58
CA GLY A 388 15.61 6.31 4.60
C GLY A 388 14.70 5.83 3.50
N GLY A 389 14.18 4.60 3.59
CA GLY A 389 12.99 4.13 2.88
C GLY A 389 13.11 3.98 1.36
N GLU A 390 13.77 4.92 0.67
CA GLU A 390 13.86 5.04 -0.79
C GLU A 390 14.51 3.79 -1.42
N GLY A 391 13.72 3.04 -2.19
CA GLY A 391 14.11 1.80 -2.88
C GLY A 391 14.08 0.54 -2.01
N VAL A 392 13.81 0.66 -0.71
CA VAL A 392 13.92 -0.44 0.28
C VAL A 392 12.56 -0.84 0.84
N MET A 393 11.67 0.15 0.94
CA MET A 393 10.36 -0.02 1.54
C MET A 393 9.53 -1.08 0.81
N MET A 394 9.63 -1.12 -0.52
CA MET A 394 8.92 -2.09 -1.36
C MET A 394 9.43 -3.53 -1.18
N PRO A 395 10.75 -3.82 -1.26
CA PRO A 395 11.29 -5.13 -0.89
C PRO A 395 10.86 -5.64 0.49
N ILE A 396 10.90 -4.77 1.52
CA ILE A 396 10.48 -5.12 2.87
C ILE A 396 8.98 -5.40 2.95
N CYS A 397 8.14 -4.60 2.29
CA CYS A 397 6.70 -4.83 2.23
C CYS A 397 6.38 -6.20 1.62
N LYS A 398 7.03 -6.56 0.50
CA LYS A 398 6.90 -7.88 -0.15
C LYS A 398 7.31 -9.02 0.79
N MET A 399 8.39 -8.82 1.56
CA MET A 399 8.83 -9.78 2.56
C MET A 399 7.79 -9.93 3.69
N TYR A 400 7.27 -8.83 4.27
CA TYR A 400 6.24 -8.89 5.31
C TYR A 400 4.97 -9.59 4.84
N LYS A 401 4.49 -9.27 3.64
CA LYS A 401 3.36 -9.95 2.99
C LYS A 401 3.53 -11.47 2.94
N ARG A 402 4.71 -11.92 2.48
CA ARG A 402 5.05 -13.35 2.47
C ARG A 402 4.96 -13.96 3.87
N TRP A 403 5.54 -13.32 4.88
CA TRP A 403 5.52 -13.85 6.25
C TRP A 403 4.13 -13.85 6.88
N LEU A 404 3.28 -12.87 6.59
CA LEU A 404 1.88 -12.86 7.02
C LEU A 404 1.09 -14.03 6.40
N LYS A 405 1.29 -14.28 5.09
CA LYS A 405 0.70 -15.42 4.40
C LYS A 405 1.14 -16.74 5.04
N VAL A 406 2.44 -16.92 5.26
CA VAL A 406 2.94 -18.16 5.88
C VAL A 406 2.45 -18.29 7.33
N TYR A 407 2.29 -17.19 8.07
CA TYR A 407 1.69 -17.24 9.40
C TYR A 407 0.22 -17.71 9.36
N ALA A 408 -0.57 -17.20 8.41
CA ALA A 408 -1.96 -17.63 8.24
C ALA A 408 -2.05 -19.13 7.90
N GLU A 409 -1.23 -19.62 6.97
CA GLU A 409 -1.30 -20.99 6.45
C GLU A 409 -0.62 -22.02 7.38
N ASP A 410 0.63 -21.77 7.78
CA ASP A 410 1.47 -22.78 8.46
C ASP A 410 1.36 -22.72 9.98
N VAL A 411 0.83 -21.64 10.56
CA VAL A 411 0.64 -21.50 12.01
C VAL A 411 -0.83 -21.54 12.36
N LEU A 412 -1.66 -20.64 11.81
CA LEU A 412 -3.07 -20.55 12.20
C LEU A 412 -3.91 -21.71 11.65
N ILE A 413 -3.92 -21.94 10.33
CA ILE A 413 -4.65 -23.08 9.75
C ILE A 413 -4.11 -24.41 10.26
N ALA A 414 -2.79 -24.58 10.35
CA ALA A 414 -2.20 -25.77 10.99
C ALA A 414 -2.67 -25.94 12.44
N GLY A 415 -2.77 -24.84 13.19
CA GLY A 415 -3.31 -24.78 14.55
C GLY A 415 -4.76 -25.23 14.67
N THR A 416 -5.58 -25.12 13.61
CA THR A 416 -6.97 -25.62 13.61
C THR A 416 -7.08 -27.14 13.42
N LYS A 417 -6.01 -27.82 12.97
CA LYS A 417 -6.05 -29.27 12.72
C LYS A 417 -6.01 -30.05 14.04
N ARG A 418 -6.88 -31.07 14.16
CA ARG A 418 -6.89 -32.00 15.30
C ARG A 418 -5.58 -32.77 15.40
N SER A 419 -5.04 -32.92 16.61
CA SER A 419 -3.88 -33.77 16.86
C SER A 419 -4.21 -35.22 16.52
N ALA A 420 -3.28 -35.95 15.90
CA ALA A 420 -3.47 -37.35 15.55
C ALA A 420 -3.70 -38.25 16.78
N GLN A 421 -3.34 -37.80 17.99
CA GLN A 421 -3.52 -38.53 19.24
C GLN A 421 -4.97 -38.55 19.76
N ASP A 422 -5.80 -37.55 19.41
CA ASP A 422 -7.20 -37.47 19.85
C ASP A 422 -8.15 -38.38 19.05
N ARG A 423 -7.64 -39.05 18.01
CA ARG A 423 -8.45 -40.00 17.20
C ARG A 423 -8.78 -41.31 17.92
N LYS A 424 -8.28 -41.54 19.14
CA LYS A 424 -8.50 -42.78 19.91
C LYS A 424 -9.62 -42.72 20.95
N SER A 425 -10.12 -41.53 21.32
CA SER A 425 -11.27 -41.44 22.22
C SER A 425 -12.57 -41.43 21.42
N THR A 426 -13.17 -42.61 21.27
CA THR A 426 -14.50 -42.84 20.70
C THR A 426 -15.64 -42.30 21.58
N GLU A 427 -15.37 -41.31 22.43
CA GLU A 427 -16.38 -40.66 23.24
C GLU A 427 -16.81 -39.37 22.54
N THR A 428 -18.06 -39.33 22.11
CA THR A 428 -18.82 -38.17 21.58
C THR A 428 -19.01 -37.06 22.63
N ARG A 429 -18.07 -36.89 23.56
CA ARG A 429 -18.20 -35.99 24.70
C ARG A 429 -17.66 -34.61 24.33
N PHE A 430 -18.42 -33.59 24.74
CA PHE A 430 -18.04 -32.18 24.64
C PHE A 430 -16.63 -31.93 25.18
N ASN A 431 -15.72 -31.46 24.31
CA ASN A 431 -14.35 -31.13 24.69
C ASN A 431 -14.16 -29.59 24.71
N PRO A 432 -14.22 -28.94 25.89
CA PRO A 432 -14.10 -27.49 25.99
C PRO A 432 -12.72 -26.97 25.56
N SER A 433 -11.67 -27.79 25.64
CA SER A 433 -10.31 -27.39 25.27
C SER A 433 -10.15 -27.17 23.75
N GLU A 434 -10.85 -27.95 22.91
CA GLU A 434 -10.86 -27.76 21.46
C GLU A 434 -11.55 -26.46 21.06
N ILE A 435 -12.68 -26.15 21.69
CA ILE A 435 -13.42 -24.90 21.46
C ILE A 435 -12.57 -23.70 21.88
N GLN A 436 -11.93 -23.75 23.05
CA GLN A 436 -11.02 -22.69 23.52
C GLN A 436 -9.87 -22.45 22.54
N LYS A 437 -9.27 -23.53 22.02
CA LYS A 437 -8.21 -23.47 21.00
C LYS A 437 -8.69 -22.80 19.71
N LEU A 438 -9.86 -23.17 19.20
CA LEU A 438 -10.45 -22.55 18.01
C LEU A 438 -10.78 -21.07 18.23
N CYS A 439 -11.29 -20.70 19.41
CA CYS A 439 -11.53 -19.30 19.79
C CYS A 439 -10.23 -18.49 19.82
N LEU A 440 -9.15 -19.03 20.39
CA LEU A 440 -7.85 -18.37 20.43
C LEU A 440 -7.28 -18.12 19.02
N VAL A 441 -7.36 -19.12 18.13
CA VAL A 441 -6.95 -18.97 16.72
C VAL A 441 -7.81 -17.92 16.01
N LEU A 442 -9.12 -17.90 16.27
CA LEU A 442 -10.05 -16.93 15.69
C LEU A 442 -9.73 -15.49 16.14
N ASN A 443 -9.53 -15.27 17.43
CA ASN A 443 -9.13 -13.95 17.96
C ASN A 443 -7.78 -13.51 17.37
N THR A 444 -6.84 -14.43 17.28
CA THR A 444 -5.52 -14.16 16.69
C THR A 444 -5.65 -13.76 15.21
N ALA A 445 -6.51 -14.43 14.45
CA ALA A 445 -6.74 -14.09 13.05
C ALA A 445 -7.39 -12.70 12.89
N ASP A 446 -8.34 -12.32 13.75
CA ASP A 446 -8.94 -10.97 13.74
C ASP A 446 -7.94 -9.88 14.12
N TYR A 447 -7.09 -10.16 15.11
CA TYR A 447 -5.97 -9.30 15.47
C TYR A 447 -5.03 -9.12 14.28
N CYS A 448 -4.54 -10.22 13.68
CA CYS A 448 -3.65 -10.16 12.52
C CYS A 448 -4.28 -9.43 11.33
N GLN A 449 -5.57 -9.64 11.05
CA GLN A 449 -6.29 -8.93 10.01
C GLN A 449 -6.27 -7.40 10.25
N THR A 450 -6.61 -6.99 11.47
CA THR A 450 -6.68 -5.58 11.85
C THR A 450 -5.30 -4.92 11.82
N THR A 451 -4.29 -5.60 12.39
CA THR A 451 -2.92 -5.08 12.44
C THR A 451 -2.25 -5.06 11.07
N ALA A 452 -2.54 -6.01 10.18
CA ALA A 452 -2.10 -5.96 8.78
C ALA A 452 -2.67 -4.74 8.05
N GLY A 453 -3.93 -4.38 8.28
CA GLY A 453 -4.51 -3.14 7.73
C GLY A 453 -3.84 -1.87 8.28
N GLN A 454 -3.57 -1.82 9.59
CA GLN A 454 -2.84 -0.70 10.20
C GLN A 454 -1.39 -0.59 9.67
N LEU A 455 -0.75 -1.73 9.39
CA LEU A 455 0.58 -1.76 8.79
C LEU A 455 0.54 -1.18 7.38
N GLU A 456 -0.43 -1.57 6.56
CA GLU A 456 -0.62 -1.01 5.21
C GLU A 456 -0.77 0.52 5.24
N ASP A 457 -1.59 1.05 6.15
CA ASP A 457 -1.79 2.49 6.28
C ASP A 457 -0.50 3.21 6.71
N ARG A 458 0.26 2.63 7.65
CA ARG A 458 1.57 3.18 8.05
C ARG A 458 2.59 3.18 6.90
N ILE A 459 2.55 2.17 6.04
CA ILE A 459 3.43 2.09 4.88
C ILE A 459 3.05 3.16 3.85
N LYS A 460 1.74 3.32 3.57
CA LYS A 460 1.22 4.37 2.66
C LYS A 460 1.65 5.78 3.09
N ASP A 461 1.63 6.07 4.38
CA ASP A 461 2.03 7.38 4.92
C ASP A 461 3.52 7.70 4.75
N LYS A 462 4.35 6.73 4.35
CA LYS A 462 5.82 6.84 4.37
C LYS A 462 6.50 6.63 3.01
N ILE A 463 5.81 6.06 2.03
CA ILE A 463 6.33 5.88 0.66
C ILE A 463 6.34 7.23 -0.08
N THR A 464 7.36 7.49 -0.89
CA THR A 464 7.44 8.71 -1.70
C THR A 464 6.45 8.66 -2.87
N GLN A 465 6.05 9.82 -3.42
CA GLN A 465 5.09 9.87 -4.51
C GLN A 465 5.57 9.11 -5.76
N GLU A 466 6.87 9.14 -6.06
CA GLU A 466 7.49 8.40 -7.18
C GLU A 466 7.40 6.87 -6.96
N GLU A 467 7.68 6.38 -5.75
CA GLU A 467 7.59 4.94 -5.41
C GLU A 467 6.13 4.45 -5.35
N ALA A 468 5.19 5.31 -4.97
CA ALA A 468 3.78 5.00 -4.95
C ALA A 468 3.21 4.85 -6.38
N GLU A 469 3.71 5.65 -7.32
CA GLU A 469 3.36 5.58 -8.75
C GLU A 469 4.01 4.37 -9.44
N GLU A 470 5.28 4.04 -9.14
CA GLU A 470 5.94 2.83 -9.69
C GLU A 470 5.41 1.52 -9.09
N GLY A 471 4.94 1.55 -7.84
CA GLY A 471 4.49 0.39 -7.06
C GLY A 471 2.97 0.29 -6.87
N GLU A 472 2.17 0.88 -7.78
CA GLU A 472 0.72 0.98 -7.64
C GLU A 472 0.08 -0.41 -7.42
N GLY A 473 -0.51 -0.62 -6.23
CA GLY A 473 -1.11 -1.90 -5.81
C GLY A 473 -0.15 -2.90 -5.15
N GLU A 474 1.18 -2.76 -5.30
CA GLU A 474 2.14 -3.69 -4.68
C GLU A 474 2.26 -3.52 -3.15
N TYR A 475 1.86 -2.38 -2.59
CA TYR A 475 1.86 -2.14 -1.14
C TYR A 475 0.56 -2.55 -0.44
N SER A 476 -0.52 -2.85 -1.18
CA SER A 476 -1.81 -3.20 -0.57
C SER A 476 -1.77 -4.58 0.08
N MET A 477 -2.13 -4.70 1.36
CA MET A 477 -2.14 -5.96 2.11
C MET A 477 -3.52 -6.63 2.10
N GLN A 478 -4.35 -6.30 1.12
CA GLN A 478 -5.72 -6.78 1.04
C GLN A 478 -5.79 -8.31 0.89
N GLU A 479 -4.88 -8.92 0.12
CA GLU A 479 -4.83 -10.37 -0.04
C GLU A 479 -4.50 -11.06 1.29
N GLU A 480 -3.53 -10.54 2.04
CA GLU A 480 -3.16 -11.07 3.36
C GLU A 480 -4.29 -10.90 4.38
N GLN A 481 -5.00 -9.78 4.37
CA GLN A 481 -6.20 -9.60 5.20
C GLN A 481 -7.29 -10.62 4.84
N GLU A 482 -7.51 -10.89 3.56
CA GLU A 482 -8.48 -11.89 3.10
C GLU A 482 -8.12 -13.31 3.54
N LEU A 483 -6.82 -13.65 3.63
CA LEU A 483 -6.36 -14.91 4.20
C LEU A 483 -6.77 -15.05 5.68
N PHE A 484 -6.59 -14.01 6.50
CA PHE A 484 -7.02 -14.05 7.90
C PHE A 484 -8.55 -14.15 8.04
N VAL A 485 -9.33 -13.49 7.16
CA VAL A 485 -10.80 -13.67 7.11
C VAL A 485 -11.20 -15.11 6.74
N SER A 486 -10.43 -15.76 5.87
CA SER A 486 -10.61 -17.18 5.54
C SER A 486 -10.34 -18.10 6.75
N VAL A 487 -9.29 -17.81 7.54
CA VAL A 487 -9.01 -18.50 8.81
C VAL A 487 -10.18 -18.35 9.78
N ILE A 488 -10.69 -17.12 9.98
CA ILE A 488 -11.84 -16.84 10.85
C ILE A 488 -13.07 -17.66 10.41
N SER A 489 -13.34 -17.68 9.11
CA SER A 489 -14.47 -18.43 8.53
C SER A 489 -14.33 -19.95 8.75
N THR A 490 -13.10 -20.46 8.67
CA THR A 490 -12.78 -21.86 8.96
C THR A 490 -13.01 -22.17 10.43
N CYS A 491 -12.52 -21.33 11.35
CA CYS A 491 -12.76 -21.48 12.79
C CYS A 491 -14.25 -21.47 13.13
N LEU A 492 -15.04 -20.55 12.57
CA LEU A 492 -16.50 -20.51 12.76
C LEU A 492 -17.19 -21.80 12.30
N THR A 493 -16.74 -22.37 11.18
CA THR A 493 -17.29 -23.63 10.65
C THR A 493 -16.94 -24.82 11.55
N LEU A 494 -15.72 -24.86 12.08
CA LEU A 494 -15.30 -25.90 13.02
C LEU A 494 -16.02 -25.77 14.37
N LEU A 495 -16.21 -24.55 14.89
CA LEU A 495 -17.00 -24.30 16.10
C LEU A 495 -18.46 -24.77 15.95
N LEU A 496 -19.07 -24.55 14.78
CA LEU A 496 -20.41 -25.07 14.48
C LEU A 496 -20.44 -26.60 14.44
N ARG A 497 -19.41 -27.22 13.88
CA ARG A 497 -19.27 -28.68 13.88
C ARG A 497 -19.15 -29.24 15.30
N GLU A 498 -18.43 -28.56 16.20
CA GLU A 498 -18.39 -28.97 17.61
C GLU A 498 -19.75 -28.85 18.31
N LEU A 499 -20.52 -27.80 17.99
CA LEU A 499 -21.91 -27.71 18.46
C LEU A 499 -22.77 -28.87 17.94
N GLU A 500 -22.63 -29.22 16.66
CA GLU A 500 -23.35 -30.36 16.07
C GLU A 500 -22.96 -31.69 16.74
N HIS A 501 -21.69 -31.92 17.02
CA HIS A 501 -21.25 -33.10 17.76
C HIS A 501 -21.81 -33.10 19.20
N ALA A 502 -21.75 -31.97 19.90
CA ALA A 502 -22.28 -31.84 21.26
C ALA A 502 -23.79 -32.08 21.34
N THR A 503 -24.52 -31.71 20.30
CA THR A 503 -25.98 -31.87 20.20
C THR A 503 -26.42 -33.18 19.53
N ASP A 504 -25.48 -34.05 19.13
CA ASP A 504 -25.81 -35.28 18.41
C ASP A 504 -26.60 -36.27 19.26
N SER A 505 -26.16 -36.52 20.51
CA SER A 505 -26.84 -37.45 21.44
C SER A 505 -28.32 -37.06 21.68
N PRO A 506 -28.66 -35.80 22.03
CA PRO A 506 -30.06 -35.36 22.14
C PRO A 506 -30.90 -35.65 20.90
N PHE A 507 -30.39 -35.38 19.69
CA PHE A 507 -31.11 -35.66 18.45
C PHE A 507 -31.25 -37.16 18.17
N GLN A 508 -30.29 -38.00 18.58
CA GLN A 508 -30.43 -39.45 18.51
C GLN A 508 -31.52 -39.97 19.45
N THR A 509 -31.69 -39.36 20.63
CA THR A 509 -32.79 -39.67 21.55
C THR A 509 -34.14 -39.32 20.91
N LEU A 510 -34.28 -38.14 20.30
CA LEU A 510 -35.48 -37.71 19.57
C LEU A 510 -35.86 -38.70 18.44
N LEU A 511 -34.87 -39.16 17.67
CA LEU A 511 -35.06 -40.10 16.56
C LEU A 511 -35.50 -41.50 16.99
N LYS A 512 -35.07 -41.95 18.18
CA LYS A 512 -35.42 -43.27 18.73
C LYS A 512 -36.80 -43.30 19.39
N SER A 513 -37.37 -42.14 19.72
CA SER A 513 -38.69 -42.03 20.32
C SER A 513 -39.80 -42.48 19.37
N ASN A 514 -40.75 -43.27 19.87
CA ASN A 514 -41.92 -43.71 19.11
C ASN A 514 -43.09 -42.73 19.27
N TRP A 515 -43.12 -41.70 18.42
CA TRP A 515 -44.14 -40.65 18.44
C TRP A 515 -45.55 -41.13 18.06
N GLY A 516 -45.69 -42.34 17.51
CA GLY A 516 -46.98 -42.95 17.19
C GLY A 516 -47.63 -43.69 18.36
N ALA A 517 -46.88 -44.01 19.41
CA ALA A 517 -47.33 -44.83 20.55
C ALA A 517 -47.44 -44.04 21.87
N ILE A 518 -47.37 -42.71 21.82
CA ILE A 518 -47.50 -41.85 23.00
C ILE A 518 -48.98 -41.81 23.43
N GLU A 519 -49.25 -42.25 24.66
CA GLU A 519 -50.60 -42.31 25.24
C GLU A 519 -50.93 -41.13 26.16
N THR A 520 -49.91 -40.42 26.66
CA THR A 520 -50.08 -39.24 27.52
C THR A 520 -49.09 -38.15 27.16
N VAL A 521 -49.55 -36.91 27.18
CA VAL A 521 -48.69 -35.73 27.07
C VAL A 521 -48.14 -35.44 28.46
N THR A 522 -46.81 -35.40 28.55
CA THR A 522 -46.07 -35.12 29.79
C THR A 522 -45.43 -33.74 29.72
N GLY A 523 -44.58 -33.38 30.69
CA GLY A 523 -43.76 -32.17 30.62
C GLY A 523 -42.76 -32.20 29.45
N THR A 524 -41.79 -31.30 29.47
CA THR A 524 -40.72 -31.26 28.47
C THR A 524 -39.99 -32.60 28.37
N SER A 525 -39.80 -33.11 27.15
CA SER A 525 -39.09 -34.37 26.95
C SER A 525 -37.60 -34.26 27.32
N PRO A 526 -36.96 -35.35 27.81
CA PRO A 526 -35.56 -35.35 28.23
C PRO A 526 -34.57 -34.88 27.14
N TRP A 527 -34.85 -35.19 25.88
CA TRP A 527 -33.99 -34.80 24.76
C TRP A 527 -33.87 -33.28 24.62
N VAL A 528 -34.91 -32.50 24.96
CA VAL A 528 -34.87 -31.04 24.86
C VAL A 528 -34.03 -30.44 25.97
N GLU A 529 -34.10 -31.01 27.18
CA GLU A 529 -33.28 -30.59 28.31
C GLU A 529 -31.80 -30.88 28.05
N GLU A 530 -31.47 -32.09 27.60
CA GLU A 530 -30.11 -32.46 27.20
C GLU A 530 -29.59 -31.55 26.07
N LEU A 531 -30.42 -31.25 25.07
CA LEU A 531 -30.08 -30.33 23.98
C LEU A 531 -29.81 -28.91 24.50
N ALA A 532 -30.65 -28.41 25.40
CA ALA A 532 -30.49 -27.09 25.99
C ALA A 532 -29.17 -26.99 26.78
N THR A 533 -28.84 -28.01 27.57
CA THR A 533 -27.57 -28.09 28.31
C THR A 533 -26.36 -28.16 27.38
N ALA A 534 -26.40 -29.02 26.36
CA ALA A 534 -25.29 -29.16 25.40
C ALA A 534 -25.08 -27.89 24.56
N THR A 535 -26.16 -27.19 24.22
CA THR A 535 -26.08 -25.92 23.48
C THR A 535 -25.52 -24.81 24.38
N ALA A 536 -26.00 -24.74 25.64
CA ALA A 536 -25.54 -23.77 26.61
C ALA A 536 -24.02 -23.90 26.86
N SER A 537 -23.53 -25.12 27.11
CA SER A 537 -22.11 -25.36 27.40
C SER A 537 -21.17 -24.91 26.26
N VAL A 538 -21.55 -25.14 25.00
CA VAL A 538 -20.80 -24.65 23.84
C VAL A 538 -20.87 -23.13 23.74
N SER A 539 -22.07 -22.57 23.88
CA SER A 539 -22.29 -21.12 23.73
C SER A 539 -21.57 -20.31 24.80
N GLU A 540 -21.56 -20.74 26.06
CA GLU A 540 -20.91 -20.04 27.17
C GLU A 540 -19.39 -19.89 26.94
N VAL A 541 -18.72 -20.97 26.54
CA VAL A 541 -17.29 -20.93 26.22
C VAL A 541 -17.00 -19.98 25.04
N ILE A 542 -17.86 -19.97 24.02
CA ILE A 542 -17.70 -19.08 22.86
C ILE A 542 -17.92 -17.61 23.26
N HIS A 543 -18.92 -17.31 24.09
CA HIS A 543 -19.19 -15.95 24.58
C HIS A 543 -18.06 -15.39 25.44
N GLU A 544 -17.45 -16.25 26.25
CA GLU A 544 -16.34 -15.89 27.13
C GLU A 544 -15.04 -15.69 26.34
N LYS A 545 -14.73 -16.59 25.39
CA LYS A 545 -13.41 -16.63 24.74
C LYS A 545 -13.31 -15.84 23.44
N ILE A 546 -14.40 -15.63 22.70
CA ILE A 546 -14.37 -14.78 21.49
C ILE A 546 -14.55 -13.31 21.89
N GLU A 547 -13.50 -12.50 21.68
CA GLU A 547 -13.56 -11.07 21.98
C GLU A 547 -14.47 -10.30 20.98
N PRO A 548 -14.31 -10.46 19.65
CA PRO A 548 -15.08 -9.66 18.70
C PRO A 548 -16.54 -10.16 18.63
N LYS A 549 -17.46 -9.39 19.21
CA LYS A 549 -18.89 -9.75 19.30
C LYS A 549 -19.59 -9.96 17.95
N LYS A 550 -19.02 -9.45 16.85
CA LYS A 550 -19.48 -9.74 15.47
C LYS A 550 -19.42 -11.24 15.14
N TYR A 551 -18.39 -11.95 15.61
CA TYR A 551 -18.21 -13.37 15.33
C TYR A 551 -19.06 -14.25 16.25
N VAL A 552 -19.24 -13.82 17.51
CA VAL A 552 -20.24 -14.42 18.42
C VAL A 552 -21.63 -14.39 17.79
N ARG A 553 -22.05 -13.23 17.26
CA ARG A 553 -23.34 -13.10 16.58
C ARG A 553 -23.45 -14.02 15.35
N SER A 554 -22.44 -14.01 14.49
CA SER A 554 -22.37 -14.88 13.31
C SER A 554 -22.48 -16.36 13.68
N PHE A 555 -21.81 -16.79 14.76
CA PHE A 555 -21.95 -18.14 15.31
C PHE A 555 -23.38 -18.40 15.77
N CYS A 556 -24.00 -17.52 16.55
CA CYS A 556 -25.37 -17.70 17.05
C CYS A 556 -26.38 -17.85 15.91
N ASP A 557 -26.31 -16.97 14.89
CA ASP A 557 -27.19 -17.04 13.72
C ASP A 557 -27.05 -18.39 13.00
N ARG A 558 -25.82 -18.82 12.73
CA ARG A 558 -25.55 -20.10 12.05
C ARG A 558 -25.93 -21.32 12.91
N ALA A 559 -25.66 -21.27 14.20
CA ALA A 559 -26.01 -22.31 15.17
C ALA A 559 -27.53 -22.53 15.22
N SER A 560 -28.30 -21.44 15.32
CA SER A 560 -29.77 -21.51 15.35
C SER A 560 -30.34 -22.15 14.09
N ASN A 561 -29.84 -21.77 12.90
CA ASN A 561 -30.28 -22.33 11.63
C ASN A 561 -29.88 -23.81 11.50
N ALA A 562 -28.67 -24.19 11.92
CA ALA A 562 -28.21 -25.57 11.91
C ALA A 562 -29.08 -26.46 12.80
N LEU A 563 -29.33 -26.04 14.05
CA LEU A 563 -30.15 -26.80 15.00
C LEU A 563 -31.61 -26.92 14.53
N VAL A 564 -32.21 -25.85 13.98
CA VAL A 564 -33.57 -25.91 13.40
C VAL A 564 -33.62 -26.87 12.20
N THR A 565 -32.60 -26.86 11.35
CA THR A 565 -32.51 -27.78 10.21
C THR A 565 -32.42 -29.23 10.69
N ARG A 566 -31.59 -29.50 11.70
CA ARG A 566 -31.48 -30.83 12.32
C ARG A 566 -32.79 -31.29 12.95
N PHE A 567 -33.48 -30.40 13.68
CA PHE A 567 -34.80 -30.70 14.23
C PHE A 567 -35.82 -31.03 13.12
N THR A 568 -35.83 -30.25 12.03
CA THR A 568 -36.70 -30.50 10.87
C THR A 568 -36.44 -31.88 10.26
N ASN A 569 -35.17 -32.23 10.05
CA ASN A 569 -34.78 -33.53 9.52
C ASN A 569 -35.14 -34.68 10.48
N ALA A 570 -35.02 -34.46 11.79
CA ALA A 570 -35.41 -35.44 12.78
C ALA A 570 -36.93 -35.65 12.80
N LEU A 571 -37.71 -34.56 12.74
CA LEU A 571 -39.17 -34.60 12.65
C LEU A 571 -39.66 -35.43 11.46
N VAL A 572 -39.05 -35.25 10.28
CA VAL A 572 -39.40 -36.00 9.07
C VAL A 572 -39.08 -37.50 9.20
N LYS A 573 -37.97 -37.84 9.85
CA LYS A 573 -37.56 -39.24 10.11
C LYS A 573 -38.38 -39.92 11.19
N SER A 574 -38.99 -39.14 12.08
CA SER A 574 -39.82 -39.62 13.19
C SER A 574 -41.24 -40.03 12.78
N ARG A 575 -41.54 -40.10 11.47
CA ARG A 575 -42.81 -40.62 10.94
C ARG A 575 -43.05 -42.08 11.36
N PRO A 576 -44.28 -42.46 11.75
CA PRO A 576 -45.49 -41.65 11.80
C PRO A 576 -45.67 -40.87 13.12
N ILE A 577 -46.17 -39.64 13.03
CA ILE A 577 -46.49 -38.77 14.18
C ILE A 577 -48.01 -38.71 14.35
N LYS A 578 -48.53 -39.23 15.48
CA LYS A 578 -49.97 -39.25 15.79
C LYS A 578 -50.35 -38.18 16.82
N GLY A 579 -51.65 -37.89 16.95
CA GLY A 579 -52.22 -36.77 17.74
C GLY A 579 -51.46 -36.40 19.02
N LEU A 580 -51.43 -37.28 20.02
CA LEU A 580 -50.77 -37.03 21.30
C LEU A 580 -49.24 -36.89 21.20
N GLY A 581 -48.59 -37.63 20.28
CA GLY A 581 -47.16 -37.46 20.03
C GLY A 581 -46.83 -36.14 19.32
N GLY A 582 -47.72 -35.67 18.45
CA GLY A 582 -47.64 -34.34 17.85
C GLY A 582 -47.82 -33.23 18.90
N GLU A 583 -48.76 -33.39 19.84
CA GLU A 583 -48.94 -32.47 20.96
C GLU A 583 -47.70 -32.40 21.86
N GLN A 584 -47.08 -33.54 22.18
CA GLN A 584 -45.81 -33.59 22.92
C GLN A 584 -44.68 -32.88 22.14
N LEU A 585 -44.54 -33.14 20.83
CA LEU A 585 -43.55 -32.46 19.99
C LEU A 585 -43.79 -30.95 19.89
N LEU A 586 -45.05 -30.50 19.94
CA LEU A 586 -45.40 -29.08 19.93
C LEU A 586 -44.97 -28.39 21.22
N LEU A 587 -45.11 -29.05 22.38
CA LEU A 587 -44.58 -28.58 23.66
C LEU A 587 -43.05 -28.54 23.64
N ASP A 588 -42.42 -29.63 23.18
CA ASP A 588 -40.98 -29.73 23.06
C ASP A 588 -40.41 -28.65 22.12
N LEU A 589 -41.11 -28.31 21.04
CA LEU A 589 -40.74 -27.24 20.11
C LEU A 589 -40.70 -25.86 20.80
N GLN A 590 -41.58 -25.59 21.76
CA GLN A 590 -41.54 -24.34 22.53
C GLN A 590 -40.36 -24.31 23.50
N SER A 591 -40.06 -25.43 24.15
CA SER A 591 -38.86 -25.57 24.99
C SER A 591 -37.57 -25.46 24.16
N PHE A 592 -37.55 -26.02 22.94
CA PHE A 592 -36.46 -25.87 21.99
C PHE A 592 -36.31 -24.43 21.50
N LYS A 593 -37.41 -23.74 21.18
CA LYS A 593 -37.39 -22.30 20.86
C LYS A 593 -36.78 -21.49 22.00
N SER A 594 -37.15 -21.80 23.24
CA SER A 594 -36.61 -21.15 24.43
C SER A 594 -35.09 -21.38 24.56
N SER A 595 -34.58 -22.58 24.26
CA SER A 595 -33.14 -22.83 24.28
C SER A 595 -32.40 -22.07 23.18
N LEU A 596 -32.95 -22.01 21.96
CA LEU A 596 -32.38 -21.24 20.85
C LEU A 596 -32.30 -19.74 21.16
N LEU A 597 -33.32 -19.18 21.81
CA LEU A 597 -33.34 -17.77 22.20
C LEU A 597 -32.31 -17.42 23.28
N LYS A 598 -31.82 -18.41 24.04
CA LYS A 598 -30.78 -18.23 25.06
C LYS A 598 -29.36 -18.29 24.50
N ILE A 599 -29.15 -18.81 23.28
CA ILE A 599 -27.82 -18.98 22.67
C ILE A 599 -27.01 -17.67 22.63
N PRO A 600 -27.57 -16.50 22.27
CA PRO A 600 -26.82 -15.24 22.24
C PRO A 600 -26.44 -14.67 23.62
N GLY A 601 -26.87 -15.30 24.71
CA GLY A 601 -26.74 -14.74 26.06
C GLY A 601 -27.71 -13.58 26.32
N SER A 602 -27.65 -13.01 27.52
CA SER A 602 -28.47 -11.85 27.91
C SER A 602 -27.72 -10.56 27.53
N GLY A 603 -28.07 -9.93 26.41
CA GLY A 603 -27.35 -8.80 25.84
C GLY A 603 -28.00 -8.12 24.63
N GLY A 604 -29.02 -7.28 24.87
CA GLY A 604 -29.37 -6.01 24.19
C GLY A 604 -29.55 -5.95 22.65
N SER A 605 -30.67 -5.34 22.20
CA SER A 605 -31.01 -4.79 20.87
C SER A 605 -30.89 -5.72 19.64
N ALA A 606 -29.74 -6.33 19.40
CA ALA A 606 -29.52 -7.31 18.34
C ALA A 606 -30.28 -8.63 18.57
N GLU A 607 -30.63 -8.92 19.82
CA GLU A 607 -31.58 -9.97 20.20
C GLU A 607 -32.90 -9.85 19.43
N SER A 608 -33.36 -8.64 19.07
CA SER A 608 -34.62 -8.47 18.34
C SER A 608 -34.59 -9.05 16.93
N MET A 609 -33.48 -8.93 16.20
CA MET A 609 -33.37 -9.48 14.84
C MET A 609 -33.17 -11.00 14.88
N TYR A 610 -32.27 -11.46 15.74
CA TYR A 610 -32.03 -12.89 15.98
C TYR A 610 -33.32 -13.59 16.44
N ALA A 611 -33.99 -13.05 17.47
CA ALA A 611 -35.22 -13.63 18.01
C ALA A 611 -36.35 -13.62 16.99
N ARG A 612 -36.46 -12.58 16.14
CA ARG A 612 -37.42 -12.58 15.01
C ARG A 612 -37.11 -13.68 14.01
N ASN A 613 -35.85 -13.92 13.69
CA ASN A 613 -35.46 -14.98 12.76
C ASN A 613 -35.76 -16.38 13.35
N VAL A 614 -35.38 -16.61 14.61
CA VAL A 614 -35.72 -17.84 15.35
C VAL A 614 -37.23 -18.04 15.40
N ALA A 615 -37.99 -17.00 15.77
CA ALA A 615 -39.45 -17.09 15.85
C ALA A 615 -40.10 -17.40 14.49
N LYS A 616 -39.59 -16.82 13.39
CA LYS A 616 -40.07 -17.09 12.03
C LYS A 616 -39.80 -18.53 11.58
N ASN A 617 -38.62 -19.07 11.89
CA ASN A 617 -38.28 -20.44 11.52
C ASN A 617 -39.06 -21.46 12.36
N ILE A 618 -39.20 -21.21 13.66
CA ILE A 618 -39.98 -22.05 14.56
C ILE A 618 -41.48 -22.00 14.24
N SER A 619 -42.04 -20.83 13.88
CA SER A 619 -43.48 -20.73 13.59
C SER A 619 -43.91 -21.61 12.42
N ARG A 620 -43.04 -21.82 11.42
CA ARG A 620 -43.29 -22.77 10.32
C ARG A 620 -43.42 -24.20 10.81
N LEU A 621 -42.53 -24.63 11.70
CA LEU A 621 -42.58 -25.95 12.32
C LEU A 621 -43.80 -26.09 13.24
N GLU A 622 -44.15 -25.02 13.95
CA GLU A 622 -45.34 -24.96 14.80
C GLU A 622 -46.62 -25.14 13.98
N THR A 623 -46.74 -24.43 12.84
CA THR A 623 -47.85 -24.59 11.90
C THR A 623 -47.92 -26.02 11.36
N LEU A 624 -46.80 -26.60 10.94
CA LEU A 624 -46.75 -27.99 10.45
C LEU A 624 -47.25 -28.98 11.52
N LEU A 625 -46.75 -28.89 12.76
CA LEU A 625 -47.20 -29.75 13.85
C LEU A 625 -48.69 -29.58 14.17
N LYS A 626 -49.22 -28.35 14.17
CA LYS A 626 -50.65 -28.08 14.37
C LYS A 626 -51.53 -28.78 13.34
N VAL A 627 -51.12 -28.77 12.07
CA VAL A 627 -51.82 -29.49 11.01
C VAL A 627 -51.75 -31.01 11.26
N ILE A 628 -50.57 -31.54 11.61
CA ILE A 628 -50.40 -32.99 11.90
C ILE A 628 -51.29 -33.44 13.07
N ILE A 629 -51.44 -32.62 14.12
CA ILE A 629 -52.26 -32.93 15.31
C ILE A 629 -53.76 -32.97 14.98
N THR A 630 -54.22 -32.15 14.05
CA THR A 630 -55.65 -32.00 13.72
C THR A 630 -56.30 -33.35 13.35
N PRO A 631 -57.45 -33.74 13.95
CA PRO A 631 -58.11 -35.00 13.64
C PRO A 631 -58.51 -35.08 12.16
N VAL A 632 -58.45 -36.28 11.59
CA VAL A 632 -58.75 -36.54 10.17
C VAL A 632 -60.25 -36.65 9.92
N ASP A 633 -61.01 -37.07 10.93
CA ASP A 633 -62.47 -37.20 10.88
C ASP A 633 -63.14 -35.99 11.56
N PRO A 634 -64.03 -35.24 10.88
CA PRO A 634 -64.45 -35.39 9.48
C PRO A 634 -63.43 -34.84 8.45
N PRO A 635 -63.32 -35.46 7.25
CA PRO A 635 -62.29 -35.17 6.26
C PRO A 635 -62.34 -33.73 5.73
N ASP A 636 -63.54 -33.18 5.53
CA ASP A 636 -63.72 -31.80 5.07
C ASP A 636 -63.14 -30.79 6.07
N ALA A 637 -63.30 -31.04 7.37
CA ALA A 637 -62.77 -30.17 8.42
C ALA A 637 -61.24 -30.21 8.48
N PHE A 638 -60.64 -31.38 8.27
CA PHE A 638 -59.19 -31.53 8.21
C PHE A 638 -58.59 -30.74 7.03
N VAL A 639 -59.17 -30.89 5.83
CA VAL A 639 -58.74 -30.19 4.62
C VAL A 639 -58.91 -28.67 4.77
N LEU A 640 -60.03 -28.20 5.36
CA LEU A 640 -60.23 -26.78 5.62
C LEU A 640 -59.20 -26.22 6.61
N ASN A 641 -58.81 -26.99 7.64
CA ASN A 641 -57.76 -26.59 8.59
C ASN A 641 -56.38 -26.55 7.92
N TYR A 642 -56.06 -27.49 7.03
CA TYR A 642 -54.85 -27.42 6.21
C TYR A 642 -54.79 -26.13 5.39
N ILE A 643 -55.88 -25.82 4.68
CA ILE A 643 -55.97 -24.61 3.85
C ILE A 643 -55.84 -23.35 4.71
N LEU A 644 -56.42 -23.34 5.92
CA LEU A 644 -56.34 -22.20 6.84
C LEU A 644 -54.91 -21.96 7.34
N LEU A 645 -54.18 -23.03 7.67
CA LEU A 645 -52.87 -22.96 8.33
C LEU A 645 -51.70 -22.87 7.35
N ILE A 646 -51.74 -23.63 6.25
CA ILE A 646 -50.67 -23.67 5.22
C ILE A 646 -50.94 -22.69 4.09
N GLY A 647 -52.21 -22.52 3.69
CA GLY A 647 -52.60 -21.54 2.67
C GLY A 647 -52.27 -21.92 1.23
N ASP A 648 -51.93 -23.18 0.95
CA ASP A 648 -51.64 -23.65 -0.41
C ASP A 648 -52.67 -24.67 -0.93
N SER A 649 -52.67 -24.88 -2.24
CA SER A 649 -53.45 -25.89 -2.96
C SER A 649 -52.59 -27.06 -3.46
N SER A 650 -51.37 -27.20 -2.96
CA SER A 650 -50.39 -28.14 -3.49
C SER A 650 -50.67 -29.57 -3.04
N PHE A 651 -50.98 -30.43 -4.01
CA PHE A 651 -51.15 -31.87 -3.81
C PHE A 651 -49.91 -32.50 -3.14
N SER A 652 -48.72 -32.11 -3.60
CA SER A 652 -47.46 -32.63 -3.04
C SER A 652 -47.28 -32.23 -1.58
N ASN A 653 -47.55 -30.97 -1.23
CA ASN A 653 -47.38 -30.49 0.16
C ASN A 653 -48.40 -31.14 1.10
N PHE A 654 -49.64 -31.32 0.66
CA PHE A 654 -50.64 -32.04 1.46
C PHE A 654 -50.27 -33.51 1.63
N GLN A 655 -49.77 -34.17 0.58
CA GLN A 655 -49.25 -35.53 0.66
C GLN A 655 -48.12 -35.65 1.70
N LYS A 656 -47.17 -34.69 1.73
CA LYS A 656 -46.11 -34.67 2.76
C LYS A 656 -46.68 -34.66 4.17
N VAL A 657 -47.73 -33.88 4.43
CA VAL A 657 -48.41 -33.84 5.74
C VAL A 657 -49.06 -35.18 6.08
N LEU A 658 -49.74 -35.81 5.11
CA LEU A 658 -50.36 -37.14 5.30
C LEU A 658 -49.32 -38.22 5.58
N ASP A 659 -48.17 -38.16 4.92
CA ASP A 659 -47.05 -39.09 5.12
C ASP A 659 -46.39 -38.91 6.50
N LEU A 660 -46.22 -37.66 6.96
CA LEU A 660 -45.74 -37.38 8.32
C LEU A 660 -46.70 -37.92 9.38
N LYS A 661 -48.02 -37.81 9.13
CA LYS A 661 -49.05 -38.36 10.01
C LYS A 661 -49.11 -39.90 9.99
N GLY A 662 -48.64 -40.52 8.91
CA GLY A 662 -48.74 -41.96 8.69
C GLY A 662 -50.15 -42.41 8.28
N THR A 663 -50.91 -41.54 7.61
CA THR A 663 -52.25 -41.87 7.13
C THR A 663 -52.19 -43.05 6.15
N PRO A 664 -53.04 -44.08 6.28
CA PRO A 664 -53.06 -45.21 5.34
C PRO A 664 -53.34 -44.76 3.90
N LYS A 665 -52.69 -45.38 2.91
CA LYS A 665 -52.82 -45.01 1.48
C LYS A 665 -54.28 -44.95 0.98
N ALA A 666 -55.15 -45.81 1.49
CA ALA A 666 -56.56 -45.81 1.13
C ALA A 666 -57.28 -44.53 1.59
N GLU A 667 -57.00 -44.05 2.81
CA GLU A 667 -57.54 -42.81 3.36
C GLU A 667 -56.89 -41.58 2.73
N GLN A 668 -55.60 -41.66 2.37
CA GLN A 668 -54.90 -40.58 1.68
C GLN A 668 -55.58 -40.20 0.36
N ASN A 669 -55.93 -41.18 -0.47
CA ASN A 669 -56.60 -40.93 -1.75
C ASN A 669 -57.93 -40.18 -1.56
N THR A 670 -58.74 -40.59 -0.58
CA THR A 670 -60.01 -39.93 -0.26
C THR A 670 -59.79 -38.48 0.17
N LEU A 671 -58.81 -38.21 1.04
CA LEU A 671 -58.50 -36.87 1.52
C LEU A 671 -57.94 -35.97 0.40
N LEU A 672 -57.18 -36.54 -0.53
CA LEU A 672 -56.67 -35.82 -1.70
C LEU A 672 -57.80 -35.44 -2.67
N ASP A 673 -58.77 -36.33 -2.88
CA ASP A 673 -59.97 -36.03 -3.69
C ASP A 673 -60.82 -34.93 -3.02
N THR A 674 -60.97 -34.97 -1.69
CA THR A 674 -61.61 -33.90 -0.92
C THR A 674 -60.85 -32.57 -1.05
N LEU A 675 -59.51 -32.58 -1.00
CA LEU A 675 -58.68 -31.40 -1.22
C LEU A 675 -58.93 -30.81 -2.62
N LEU A 676 -58.90 -31.62 -3.67
CA LEU A 676 -59.17 -31.17 -5.05
C LEU A 676 -60.57 -30.56 -5.17
N THR A 677 -61.56 -31.20 -4.58
CA THR A 677 -62.95 -30.72 -4.61
C THR A 677 -63.07 -29.35 -3.93
N ILE A 678 -62.51 -29.19 -2.73
CA ILE A 678 -62.60 -27.93 -1.97
C ILE A 678 -61.76 -26.83 -2.63
N THR A 679 -60.54 -27.13 -3.08
CA THR A 679 -59.64 -26.15 -3.71
C THR A 679 -60.11 -25.71 -5.10
N SER A 680 -60.86 -26.54 -5.84
CA SER A 680 -61.45 -26.17 -7.14
C SER A 680 -62.39 -24.95 -7.06
N THR A 681 -62.93 -24.67 -5.87
CA THR A 681 -63.81 -23.52 -5.60
C THR A 681 -63.07 -22.30 -5.03
N ARG A 682 -61.75 -22.38 -4.82
CA ARG A 682 -60.92 -21.35 -4.16
C ARG A 682 -59.72 -20.95 -5.01
N THR A 683 -59.89 -19.92 -5.84
CA THR A 683 -58.86 -19.41 -6.77
C THR A 683 -57.76 -18.56 -6.11
N GLU A 684 -57.88 -18.24 -4.82
CA GLU A 684 -56.96 -17.35 -4.10
C GLU A 684 -55.76 -18.08 -3.45
N LEU A 685 -55.71 -19.41 -3.54
CA LEU A 685 -54.69 -20.23 -2.87
C LEU A 685 -53.38 -20.27 -3.67
N ALA A 686 -52.25 -20.15 -2.95
CA ALA A 686 -50.93 -20.27 -3.56
C ALA A 686 -50.64 -21.71 -4.00
N SER A 687 -49.80 -21.88 -5.02
CA SER A 687 -49.33 -23.20 -5.48
C SER A 687 -48.14 -23.73 -4.67
N GLU A 688 -47.49 -22.88 -3.89
CA GLU A 688 -46.30 -23.20 -3.09
C GLU A 688 -46.43 -22.65 -1.67
N SER A 689 -45.74 -23.31 -0.74
CA SER A 689 -45.63 -22.91 0.67
C SER A 689 -44.27 -23.32 1.23
N PHE A 690 -44.03 -23.07 2.53
CA PHE A 690 -42.80 -23.50 3.21
C PHE A 690 -42.59 -25.03 3.22
N LEU A 691 -43.64 -25.82 2.94
CA LEU A 691 -43.55 -27.27 2.80
C LEU A 691 -42.97 -27.71 1.45
N THR A 692 -42.91 -26.81 0.47
CA THR A 692 -42.42 -27.14 -0.87
C THR A 692 -40.94 -27.51 -0.83
N THR A 693 -40.16 -26.79 -0.02
CA THR A 693 -38.73 -27.06 0.23
C THR A 693 -38.47 -28.13 1.30
N LEU A 694 -39.51 -28.70 1.92
CA LEU A 694 -39.35 -29.76 2.91
C LEU A 694 -38.90 -31.06 2.21
N ASP A 695 -37.70 -31.52 2.55
CA ASP A 695 -37.17 -32.81 2.12
C ASP A 695 -37.79 -33.94 2.95
N MET A 696 -38.45 -34.88 2.27
CA MET A 696 -39.10 -36.02 2.92
C MET A 696 -38.17 -37.23 3.12
N ASP A 697 -36.99 -37.27 2.49
CA ASP A 697 -36.01 -38.35 2.67
C ASP A 697 -34.60 -37.82 2.99
N PRO A 698 -34.44 -37.15 4.15
CA PRO A 698 -33.17 -36.58 4.56
C PRO A 698 -32.12 -37.66 4.86
N GLY A 699 -31.41 -38.15 3.84
CA GLY A 699 -30.36 -39.17 3.98
C GLY A 699 -30.17 -40.14 2.80
N SER A 700 -30.97 -40.04 1.74
CA SER A 700 -30.83 -40.83 0.50
C SER A 700 -29.80 -40.23 -0.46
N THR A 701 -28.58 -39.97 0.02
CA THR A 701 -27.43 -39.72 -0.88
C THR A 701 -26.82 -41.07 -1.29
N PRO A 702 -26.63 -41.38 -2.59
CA PRO A 702 -25.93 -42.59 -2.99
C PRO A 702 -24.47 -42.51 -2.52
N GLY A 703 -24.00 -43.56 -1.86
CA GLY A 703 -22.63 -43.67 -1.40
C GLY A 703 -21.63 -43.77 -2.56
N SER A 704 -20.57 -42.98 -2.48
CA SER A 704 -19.19 -43.30 -2.87
C SER A 704 -18.98 -43.99 -4.23
N GLY A 705 -18.92 -43.17 -5.29
CA GLY A 705 -18.14 -43.46 -6.50
C GLY A 705 -17.11 -42.35 -6.69
N MET A 706 -15.85 -42.68 -6.47
CA MET A 706 -14.70 -41.84 -6.75
C MET A 706 -14.53 -41.77 -8.28
N GLU A 707 -15.06 -40.74 -8.93
CA GLU A 707 -14.61 -40.34 -10.27
C GLU A 707 -14.13 -38.89 -10.23
N VAL A 708 -12.83 -38.78 -10.49
CA VAL A 708 -12.12 -37.54 -10.77
C VAL A 708 -12.59 -37.09 -12.15
N ASP A 709 -13.35 -36.00 -12.23
CA ASP A 709 -13.49 -35.29 -13.49
C ASP A 709 -12.96 -33.86 -13.37
N ALA A 710 -12.10 -33.52 -14.33
CA ALA A 710 -11.38 -32.26 -14.43
C ALA A 710 -12.35 -31.11 -14.79
N PRO A 711 -11.97 -29.84 -14.53
CA PRO A 711 -12.93 -28.75 -14.52
C PRO A 711 -13.32 -28.35 -15.95
N ARG A 712 -14.62 -28.46 -16.27
CA ARG A 712 -15.22 -27.66 -17.34
C ARG A 712 -15.67 -26.32 -16.77
N THR A 713 -15.08 -25.28 -17.33
CA THR A 713 -15.31 -23.86 -17.09
C THR A 713 -16.77 -23.47 -17.35
N THR A 714 -17.53 -23.19 -16.30
CA THR A 714 -18.64 -22.23 -16.34
C THR A 714 -18.68 -21.45 -15.02
N GLU A 715 -18.66 -20.13 -15.16
CA GLU A 715 -18.53 -19.12 -14.11
C GLU A 715 -19.68 -19.17 -13.09
N SER A 716 -19.37 -19.52 -11.85
CA SER A 716 -20.25 -19.31 -10.68
C SER A 716 -19.43 -19.15 -9.38
N LYS A 717 -18.34 -18.37 -9.45
CA LYS A 717 -17.60 -17.90 -8.27
C LYS A 717 -17.57 -16.38 -8.31
N ARG A 718 -18.58 -15.72 -7.73
CA ARG A 718 -18.51 -14.28 -7.39
C ARG A 718 -19.50 -13.75 -6.36
N GLU A 719 -20.53 -14.49 -5.95
CA GLU A 719 -21.60 -13.89 -5.12
C GLU A 719 -21.34 -13.92 -3.61
N VAL A 720 -20.76 -14.99 -3.06
CA VAL A 720 -20.56 -15.14 -1.59
C VAL A 720 -19.57 -14.13 -1.00
N PHE A 721 -18.56 -13.69 -1.77
CA PHE A 721 -17.60 -12.67 -1.34
C PHE A 721 -18.19 -11.25 -1.39
N SER A 722 -19.24 -11.03 -2.18
CA SER A 722 -19.85 -9.70 -2.31
C SER A 722 -20.67 -9.32 -1.08
N ASP A 723 -21.30 -10.29 -0.42
CA ASP A 723 -22.18 -10.04 0.73
C ASP A 723 -21.41 -9.77 2.01
N LEU A 724 -20.26 -10.41 2.23
CA LEU A 724 -19.32 -10.05 3.30
C LEU A 724 -18.69 -8.67 3.07
N ARG A 725 -18.34 -8.33 1.83
CA ARG A 725 -17.80 -7.00 1.47
C ARG A 725 -18.86 -5.91 1.66
N LYS A 726 -20.13 -6.17 1.31
CA LYS A 726 -21.27 -5.28 1.58
C LYS A 726 -21.50 -5.11 3.09
N LEU A 727 -21.47 -6.19 3.87
CA LEU A 727 -21.69 -6.12 5.32
C LEU A 727 -20.60 -5.29 6.04
N VAL A 728 -19.33 -5.48 5.67
CA VAL A 728 -18.18 -4.75 6.24
C VAL A 728 -18.16 -3.28 5.80
N SER A 729 -18.51 -2.98 4.54
CA SER A 729 -18.63 -1.61 4.05
C SER A 729 -19.76 -0.82 4.72
N PHE A 730 -20.86 -1.50 5.07
CA PHE A 730 -22.00 -0.89 5.76
C PHE A 730 -21.71 -0.58 7.24
N THR A 731 -20.91 -1.43 7.90
CA THR A 731 -20.48 -1.18 9.29
C THR A 731 -19.46 -0.06 9.39
N MET A 732 -18.48 0.02 8.48
CA MET A 732 -17.48 1.10 8.49
C MET A 732 -18.06 2.49 8.15
N ARG A 733 -19.13 2.55 7.35
CA ARG A 733 -19.84 3.81 7.08
C ARG A 733 -20.59 4.32 8.32
N ARG A 734 -21.15 3.39 9.11
CA ARG A 734 -21.93 3.70 10.32
C ARG A 734 -21.08 4.11 11.53
N GLU A 735 -19.80 3.73 11.56
CA GLU A 735 -18.84 4.21 12.57
C GLU A 735 -18.30 5.61 12.23
N ARG A 736 -18.05 5.91 10.95
CA ARG A 736 -17.66 7.26 10.49
C ARG A 736 -18.73 8.32 10.71
N ASP A 737 -20.01 7.97 10.56
CA ASP A 737 -21.13 8.89 10.80
C ASP A 737 -21.42 9.12 12.30
N LYS A 738 -20.83 8.33 13.20
CA LYS A 738 -20.97 8.49 14.66
C LYS A 738 -19.82 9.25 15.31
N SER A 739 -18.70 9.42 14.62
CA SER A 739 -17.56 10.24 15.08
C SER A 739 -17.61 11.69 14.58
N GLY A 740 -18.69 12.08 13.89
CA GLY A 740 -18.87 13.38 13.25
C GLY A 740 -20.07 14.19 13.75
N THR A 741 -20.43 14.05 15.03
CA THR A 741 -21.37 14.95 15.74
C THR A 741 -20.86 15.26 17.12
#